data_AF-A0A8S2AH49-F1
#
_entry.id   AF-A0A8S2AH49-F1
#
_cell.length_a   1.000
_cell.length_b   1.000
_cell.length_c   1.000
_cell.angle_alpha   90.00
_cell.angle_beta   90.00
_cell.angle_gamma   90.00
#
_symmetry.space_group_name_H-M   'P 1'
#
loop_
_entity.id
_entity.type
_entity.pdbx_description
1 polymer ?
#
loop_
_entity_poly.entity_id
_entity_poly.type
_entity_poly.pdbx_seq_one_letter_code
_entity_poly.pdbx_strand_id
1 'polypeptide(L)'
;MATDEGDLSARYQSTLDALSSLITKRGRFASNNQSHRFRLLFHYLKVLELEDAVSQMKIIHVAGTKGKGSTCTFAESILRCYGLRTGLFTSPHLIDVRERFRLNGIEISQEKFVDYFWCCFHKLKEKTSNEIPMPTYFCFLALLAFKIFATEQVDVVILEVGLGGRFDATNVIQKPVVCGISSLGYDHMEILGYTLAEIAAEKAGIFKSGVLAFTVPQPDEAMRVLNEKASKLEVNLQVVEALDSSQRLGLQGEHQYLNAGLAVALCSTFLKEIGIEDKNGLNQTNGLPEKFISGLSNAYLMGRAMVVPDSELPEEIVYYLDGAHSPESMEACAIWFSKQIKQNQERNQRRSEQILLFNCMSVRDPSLLLPRLRSKCIDQGVDFKRAIFVPNVSVYNQVGSSSEVATRVESMSWQFGLQRLWESLARGETKSNSRSDSKGNGEDKSFVFSSLPLAIDWLRDNARQSKQVRFQVLVTGSLHLTEARVGVSSGHGVASSSHRLTQDQRSHIESASQLLAGGLAGAFSKTCTAPLSRLTILFQVQGMHTNAEALRKPSILHEASRILNEEGLKAFWKGNLVTIAHRLPYSSVNFYAYEHYKKFMYMVTGMENHKASISSNVFVHFVAGGLAGITAASATYPLDLVRTRLAAQTNVIYYTGIWHTLRTITTDEGILGLYKGLGTTLVGVGPSIAISFSVYESLRSYWRSTRPHDSPVMVSLACGSLSGIASSTATFPLDLVRRRKQLEGIGGRALVYKTGLLGTLKRIVQTEGARGLYRGILPEYYKVVPGVGICFMTYETLKLYFKDLSSKL
;
A
#
# COMPACT_ATOMS: atom_id res chain seq x y z
N MET A 1 7.73 -31.59 22.22
CA MET A 1 7.99 -31.18 20.83
C MET A 1 6.89 -30.28 20.28
N ALA A 2 5.63 -30.72 20.12
CA ALA A 2 4.56 -29.84 19.61
C ALA A 2 4.23 -28.62 20.50
N THR A 3 4.50 -28.68 21.81
CA THR A 3 4.30 -27.58 22.76
C THR A 3 5.41 -26.53 22.74
N ASP A 4 6.67 -26.92 22.49
CA ASP A 4 7.82 -25.99 22.45
C ASP A 4 7.88 -25.22 21.12
N GLU A 5 7.52 -25.87 20.00
CA GLU A 5 7.46 -25.20 18.69
C GLU A 5 6.37 -24.12 18.63
N GLY A 6 5.23 -24.37 19.30
CA GLY A 6 4.16 -23.38 19.43
C GLY A 6 4.56 -22.13 20.20
N ASP A 7 5.37 -22.28 21.26
CA ASP A 7 5.88 -21.17 22.06
C ASP A 7 6.92 -20.32 21.29
N LEU A 8 7.86 -20.98 20.59
CA LEU A 8 8.87 -20.26 19.80
C LEU A 8 8.25 -19.46 18.65
N SER A 9 7.22 -19.98 17.99
CA SER A 9 6.50 -19.24 16.93
C SER A 9 5.80 -18.01 17.48
N ALA A 10 5.17 -18.10 18.66
CA ALA A 10 4.51 -16.96 19.31
C ALA A 10 5.53 -15.90 19.77
N ARG A 11 6.64 -16.33 20.37
CA ARG A 11 7.74 -15.44 20.79
C ARG A 11 8.35 -14.70 19.59
N TYR A 12 8.57 -15.39 18.48
CA TYR A 12 9.11 -14.78 17.27
C TYR A 12 8.13 -13.78 16.66
N GLN A 13 6.83 -14.08 16.61
CA GLN A 13 5.85 -13.10 16.14
C GLN A 13 5.85 -11.83 17.02
N SER A 14 5.90 -11.99 18.33
CA SER A 14 6.03 -10.86 19.27
C SER A 14 7.32 -10.06 19.05
N THR A 15 8.44 -10.73 18.75
CA THR A 15 9.69 -10.09 18.33
C THR A 15 9.49 -9.25 17.07
N LEU A 16 8.82 -9.77 16.04
CA LEU A 16 8.58 -9.02 14.81
C LEU A 16 7.67 -7.81 15.03
N ASP A 17 6.65 -7.95 15.89
CA ASP A 17 5.75 -6.86 16.28
C ASP A 17 6.53 -5.74 17.00
N ALA A 18 7.35 -6.10 17.98
CA ALA A 18 8.21 -5.16 18.70
C ALA A 18 9.21 -4.47 17.77
N LEU A 19 9.85 -5.22 16.87
CA LEU A 19 10.77 -4.67 15.88
C LEU A 19 10.05 -3.70 14.91
N SER A 20 8.81 -4.01 14.52
CA SER A 20 8.01 -3.14 13.65
C SER A 20 7.66 -1.80 14.31
N SER A 21 7.53 -1.77 15.63
CA SER A 21 7.29 -0.52 16.38
C SER A 21 8.43 0.50 16.24
N LEU A 22 9.64 0.05 15.87
CA LEU A 22 10.80 0.90 15.62
C LEU A 22 10.79 1.54 14.23
N ILE A 23 9.84 1.18 13.37
CA ILE A 23 9.63 1.80 12.06
C ILE A 23 9.00 3.18 12.28
N THR A 24 9.82 4.22 12.18
CA THR A 24 9.35 5.59 12.27
C THR A 24 8.57 5.94 11.01
N LYS A 25 7.30 6.36 11.14
CA LYS A 25 6.53 6.91 10.00
C LYS A 25 7.31 8.08 9.44
N ARG A 26 7.50 8.13 8.11
CA ARG A 26 8.18 9.19 7.35
C ARG A 26 7.60 10.58 7.65
N GLY A 27 7.94 11.14 8.80
CA GLY A 27 7.79 12.54 9.15
C GLY A 27 9.09 13.23 8.74
N ARG A 28 9.00 14.01 7.64
CA ARG A 28 9.98 14.98 7.12
C ARG A 28 11.40 14.79 7.65
N PHE A 29 12.25 14.14 6.85
CA PHE A 29 13.70 14.16 7.03
C PHE A 29 14.22 15.60 6.96
N ALA A 30 14.28 16.28 8.11
CA ALA A 30 15.07 17.49 8.25
C ALA A 30 16.53 17.06 8.32
N SER A 31 17.34 17.47 7.35
CA SER A 31 18.79 17.20 7.26
C SER A 31 19.56 17.64 8.52
N ASN A 32 19.00 18.54 9.34
CA ASN A 32 19.67 19.10 10.51
C ASN A 32 19.93 18.14 11.69
N ASN A 33 19.49 16.87 11.66
CA ASN A 33 19.64 15.96 12.83
C ASN A 33 20.34 14.61 12.57
N GLN A 34 20.91 14.38 11.38
CA GLN A 34 21.58 13.09 11.06
C GLN A 34 22.85 12.86 11.89
N SER A 35 23.68 13.89 12.07
CA SER A 35 24.91 13.81 12.88
C SER A 35 24.62 13.47 14.34
N HIS A 36 23.57 14.07 14.93
CA HIS A 36 23.16 13.75 16.30
C HIS A 36 22.68 12.30 16.41
N ARG A 37 21.84 11.82 15.49
CA ARG A 37 21.40 10.42 15.45
C ARG A 37 22.55 9.44 15.29
N PHE A 38 23.55 9.78 14.48
CA PHE A 38 24.74 8.96 14.33
C PHE A 38 25.55 8.91 15.64
N ARG A 39 25.69 10.05 16.35
CA ARG A 39 26.35 10.09 17.67
C ARG A 39 25.64 9.24 18.73
N LEU A 40 24.31 9.13 18.67
CA LEU A 40 23.56 8.25 19.58
C LEU A 40 23.93 6.77 19.45
N LEU A 41 24.45 6.32 18.29
CA LEU A 41 24.86 4.93 18.13
C LEU A 41 26.00 4.53 19.08
N PHE A 42 26.96 5.42 19.33
CA PHE A 42 28.02 5.17 20.31
C PHE A 42 27.45 5.04 21.72
N HIS A 43 26.40 5.80 22.04
CA HIS A 43 25.69 5.63 23.31
C HIS A 43 24.96 4.28 23.38
N TYR A 44 24.32 3.84 22.30
CA TYR A 44 23.67 2.53 22.27
C TYR A 44 24.69 1.38 22.39
N LEU A 45 25.87 1.50 21.79
CA LEU A 45 26.96 0.53 21.99
C LEU A 45 27.40 0.45 23.46
N LYS A 46 27.48 1.59 24.16
CA LYS A 46 27.72 1.64 25.62
C LYS A 46 26.65 0.89 26.40
N VAL A 47 25.38 1.20 26.14
CA VAL A 47 24.24 0.57 26.82
C VAL A 47 24.21 -0.93 26.62
N LEU A 48 24.61 -1.40 25.43
CA LEU A 48 24.67 -2.82 25.10
C LEU A 48 25.98 -3.51 25.53
N GLU A 49 26.93 -2.77 26.10
CA GLU A 49 28.28 -3.25 26.47
C GLU A 49 29.02 -3.86 25.27
N LEU A 50 28.91 -3.22 24.10
CA LEU A 50 29.48 -3.70 22.83
C LEU A 50 30.70 -2.92 22.36
N GLU A 51 31.14 -1.86 23.06
CA GLU A 51 32.24 -1.00 22.60
C GLU A 51 33.55 -1.78 22.37
N ASP A 52 33.97 -2.55 23.38
CA ASP A 52 35.20 -3.34 23.31
C ASP A 52 35.09 -4.42 22.23
N ALA A 53 33.97 -5.15 22.21
CA ALA A 53 33.72 -6.20 21.21
C ALA A 53 33.77 -5.65 19.78
N VAL A 54 33.08 -4.53 19.52
CA VAL A 54 33.05 -3.89 18.19
C VAL A 54 34.42 -3.35 17.80
N SER A 55 35.22 -2.86 18.75
CA SER A 55 36.58 -2.38 18.47
C SER A 55 37.57 -3.50 18.08
N GLN A 56 37.33 -4.72 18.55
CA GLN A 56 38.17 -5.90 18.30
C GLN A 56 37.71 -6.71 17.07
N MET A 57 36.50 -6.48 16.57
CA MET A 57 35.97 -7.18 15.39
C MET A 57 36.80 -6.88 14.15
N LYS A 58 37.13 -7.95 13.41
CA LYS A 58 37.79 -7.85 12.11
C LYS A 58 36.73 -7.67 11.02
N ILE A 59 36.64 -6.47 10.48
CA ILE A 59 35.51 -6.05 9.63
C ILE A 59 35.94 -5.77 8.19
N ILE A 60 35.18 -6.31 7.22
CA ILE A 60 35.15 -5.86 5.83
C ILE A 60 33.91 -4.99 5.66
N HIS A 61 34.09 -3.72 5.31
CA HIS A 61 32.99 -2.76 5.23
C HIS A 61 32.73 -2.31 3.79
N VAL A 62 31.52 -2.56 3.27
CA VAL A 62 31.21 -2.35 1.85
C VAL A 62 30.05 -1.39 1.66
N ALA A 63 30.32 -0.29 0.94
CA ALA A 63 29.31 0.65 0.45
C ALA A 63 29.20 0.62 -1.09
N GLY A 64 28.28 1.42 -1.63
CA GLY A 64 28.02 1.52 -3.06
C GLY A 64 26.53 1.69 -3.41
N THR A 65 26.21 1.90 -4.68
CA THR A 65 24.82 1.97 -5.13
C THR A 65 24.32 0.58 -5.51
N LYS A 66 25.04 -0.11 -6.41
CA LYS A 66 24.71 -1.46 -6.88
C LYS A 66 25.88 -2.41 -6.61
N GLY A 67 25.58 -3.66 -6.30
CA GLY A 67 26.60 -4.70 -6.11
C GLY A 67 27.05 -4.95 -4.66
N LYS A 68 26.76 -4.05 -3.71
CA LYS A 68 27.09 -4.20 -2.28
C LYS A 68 26.81 -5.60 -1.71
N GLY A 69 25.54 -6.02 -1.63
CA GLY A 69 25.18 -7.34 -1.12
C GLY A 69 25.82 -8.51 -1.89
N SER A 70 25.99 -8.38 -3.21
CA SER A 70 26.68 -9.40 -4.02
C SER A 70 28.17 -9.50 -3.67
N THR A 71 28.88 -8.38 -3.58
CA THR A 71 30.28 -8.30 -3.13
C THR A 71 30.44 -8.87 -1.73
N CYS A 72 29.55 -8.50 -0.79
CA CYS A 72 29.57 -9.05 0.57
C CYS A 72 29.33 -10.57 0.59
N THR A 73 28.43 -11.08 -0.25
CA THR A 73 28.14 -12.53 -0.35
C THR A 73 29.31 -13.30 -0.94
N PHE A 74 29.96 -12.77 -1.98
CA PHE A 74 31.19 -13.37 -2.51
C PHE A 74 32.30 -13.38 -1.45
N ALA A 75 32.49 -12.26 -0.75
CA ALA A 75 33.53 -12.14 0.27
C ALA A 75 33.30 -13.12 1.44
N GLU A 76 32.07 -13.24 1.93
CA GLU A 76 31.68 -14.21 2.94
C GLU A 76 32.00 -15.64 2.49
N SER A 77 31.57 -16.02 1.28
CA SER A 77 31.72 -17.37 0.75
C SER A 77 33.20 -17.75 0.57
N ILE A 78 34.02 -16.82 0.07
CA ILE A 78 35.48 -17.00 -0.04
C ILE A 78 36.09 -17.23 1.34
N LEU A 79 35.84 -16.36 2.31
CA LEU A 79 36.46 -16.44 3.63
C LEU A 79 36.00 -17.68 4.41
N ARG A 80 34.75 -18.10 4.21
CA ARG A 80 34.25 -19.38 4.74
C ARG A 80 34.97 -20.58 4.14
N CYS A 81 35.37 -20.55 2.86
CA CYS A 81 36.21 -21.59 2.25
C CYS A 81 37.63 -21.65 2.85
N TYR A 82 38.09 -20.60 3.53
CA TYR A 82 39.31 -20.62 4.34
C TYR A 82 39.10 -21.21 5.74
N GLY A 83 37.87 -21.61 6.09
CA GLY A 83 37.53 -22.19 7.40
C GLY A 83 37.29 -21.13 8.49
N LEU A 84 37.22 -19.86 8.13
CA LEU A 84 36.90 -18.78 9.06
C LEU A 84 35.41 -18.83 9.43
N ARG A 85 35.10 -18.53 10.70
CA ARG A 85 33.73 -18.32 11.16
C ARG A 85 33.28 -16.94 10.69
N THR A 86 32.31 -16.90 9.77
CA THR A 86 31.88 -15.67 9.12
C THR A 86 30.57 -15.15 9.72
N GLY A 87 30.49 -13.83 9.89
CA GLY A 87 29.24 -13.09 10.13
C GLY A 87 28.96 -12.15 8.96
N LEU A 88 27.81 -12.27 8.32
CA LEU A 88 27.41 -11.41 7.20
C LEU A 88 26.14 -10.63 7.53
N PHE A 89 26.22 -9.30 7.44
CA PHE A 89 25.09 -8.39 7.60
C PHE A 89 24.72 -7.73 6.27
N THR A 90 23.49 -7.94 5.80
CA THR A 90 22.99 -7.44 4.51
C THR A 90 21.66 -6.71 4.61
N SER A 91 21.33 -5.92 3.57
CA SER A 91 20.06 -5.20 3.51
C SER A 91 19.57 -4.88 2.09
N PRO A 92 18.23 -4.83 1.87
CA PRO A 92 17.17 -5.31 2.75
C PRO A 92 17.06 -6.86 2.74
N HIS A 93 16.12 -7.42 3.51
CA HIS A 93 15.70 -8.83 3.34
C HIS A 93 14.59 -8.94 2.30
N LEU A 94 14.34 -10.17 1.85
CA LEU A 94 13.22 -10.55 1.00
C LEU A 94 12.05 -11.05 1.85
N ILE A 95 12.19 -12.20 2.50
CA ILE A 95 11.07 -12.90 3.15
C ILE A 95 11.15 -12.75 4.66
N ASP A 96 12.33 -12.99 5.24
CA ASP A 96 12.53 -13.04 6.68
C ASP A 96 13.63 -12.07 7.10
N VAL A 97 13.40 -11.32 8.18
CA VAL A 97 14.40 -10.38 8.72
C VAL A 97 15.71 -11.07 9.11
N ARG A 98 15.68 -12.36 9.41
CA ARG A 98 16.84 -13.20 9.70
C ARG A 98 17.78 -13.34 8.51
N GLU A 99 17.32 -13.13 7.27
CA GLU A 99 18.16 -13.09 6.07
C GLU A 99 19.28 -12.05 6.16
N ARG A 100 19.04 -10.98 6.93
CA ARG A 100 20.01 -9.91 7.17
C ARG A 100 21.18 -10.38 8.03
N PHE A 101 21.08 -11.51 8.73
CA PHE A 101 22.08 -12.00 9.67
C PHE A 101 22.44 -13.44 9.30
N ARG A 102 23.59 -13.62 8.65
CA ARG A 102 24.09 -14.96 8.30
C ARG A 102 25.34 -15.29 9.11
N LEU A 103 25.35 -16.50 9.65
CA LEU A 103 26.49 -17.12 10.34
C LEU A 103 26.95 -18.28 9.47
N ASN A 104 28.20 -18.26 9.01
CA ASN A 104 28.76 -19.31 8.14
C ASN A 104 27.91 -19.57 6.88
N GLY A 105 27.39 -18.51 6.26
CA GLY A 105 26.56 -18.58 5.06
C GLY A 105 25.10 -18.98 5.31
N ILE A 106 24.72 -19.31 6.54
CA ILE A 106 23.36 -19.74 6.91
C ILE A 106 22.68 -18.65 7.72
N GLU A 107 21.39 -18.41 7.47
CA GLU A 107 20.58 -17.48 8.25
C GLU A 107 20.55 -17.85 9.73
N ILE A 108 20.52 -16.85 10.61
CA ILE A 108 20.39 -17.07 12.05
C ILE A 108 19.11 -17.88 12.38
N SER A 109 19.21 -18.81 13.33
CA SER A 109 18.04 -19.56 13.78
C SER A 109 17.03 -18.64 14.46
N GLN A 110 15.75 -19.02 14.40
CA GLN A 110 14.67 -18.27 15.01
C GLN A 110 14.87 -18.07 16.52
N GLU A 111 15.30 -19.13 17.21
CA GLU A 111 15.62 -19.12 18.65
C GLU A 111 16.70 -18.08 18.98
N LYS A 112 17.88 -18.19 18.34
CA LYS A 112 18.98 -17.24 18.56
C LYS A 112 18.57 -15.81 18.26
N PHE A 113 17.83 -15.60 17.16
CA PHE A 113 17.34 -14.28 16.79
C PHE A 113 16.43 -13.67 17.86
N VAL A 114 15.45 -14.43 18.37
CA VAL A 114 14.53 -13.99 19.43
C VAL A 114 15.29 -13.63 20.69
N ASP A 115 16.23 -14.48 21.12
CA ASP A 115 16.96 -14.29 22.36
C ASP A 115 17.88 -13.06 22.30
N TYR A 116 18.64 -12.91 21.21
CA TYR A 116 19.48 -11.73 21.02
C TYR A 116 18.65 -10.45 20.84
N PHE A 117 17.52 -10.54 20.13
CA PHE A 117 16.61 -9.42 19.98
C PHE A 117 16.12 -8.90 21.33
N TRP A 118 15.54 -9.75 22.17
CA TRP A 118 14.97 -9.32 23.44
C TRP A 118 16.03 -8.88 24.43
N CYS A 119 17.22 -9.49 24.40
CA CYS A 119 18.38 -9.03 25.16
C CYS A 119 18.73 -7.57 24.83
N CYS A 120 18.88 -7.24 23.54
CA CYS A 120 19.16 -5.87 23.11
C CYS A 120 17.98 -4.92 23.38
N PHE A 121 16.76 -5.35 23.06
CA PHE A 121 15.56 -4.54 23.14
C PHE A 121 15.28 -4.10 24.58
N HIS A 122 15.36 -5.02 25.56
CA HIS A 122 15.13 -4.69 26.96
C HIS A 122 16.21 -3.73 27.51
N LYS A 123 17.50 -4.02 27.28
CA LYS A 123 18.60 -3.13 27.73
C LYS A 123 18.45 -1.70 27.19
N LEU A 124 18.10 -1.56 25.92
CA LEU A 124 17.89 -0.25 25.30
C LEU A 124 16.62 0.45 25.80
N LYS A 125 15.53 -0.31 25.98
CA LYS A 125 14.25 0.21 26.46
C LYS A 125 14.36 0.74 27.89
N GLU A 126 15.09 0.05 28.76
CA GLU A 126 15.34 0.49 30.15
C GLU A 126 16.12 1.81 30.23
N LYS A 127 16.98 2.10 29.25
CA LYS A 127 17.77 3.33 29.17
C LYS A 127 17.14 4.39 28.27
N THR A 128 15.92 4.18 27.81
CA THR A 128 15.20 5.14 26.97
C THR A 128 14.75 6.35 27.78
N SER A 129 15.01 7.54 27.28
CA SER A 129 14.60 8.82 27.87
C SER A 129 14.17 9.81 26.79
N ASN A 130 13.73 11.01 27.17
CA ASN A 130 13.41 12.08 26.22
C ASN A 130 14.62 12.51 25.38
N GLU A 131 15.84 12.36 25.91
CA GLU A 131 17.09 12.71 25.22
C GLU A 131 17.66 11.54 24.42
N ILE A 132 17.37 10.30 24.84
CA ILE A 132 17.91 9.07 24.25
C ILE A 132 16.71 8.18 23.88
N PRO A 133 16.12 8.39 22.69
CA PRO A 133 14.98 7.59 22.25
C PRO A 133 15.43 6.16 21.91
N MET A 134 14.46 5.26 21.71
CA MET A 134 14.75 3.95 21.10
C MET A 134 15.37 4.13 19.71
N PRO A 135 16.39 3.32 19.34
CA PRO A 135 16.98 3.38 18.02
C PRO A 135 15.95 3.07 16.93
N THR A 136 16.06 3.77 15.80
CA THR A 136 15.23 3.48 14.62
C THR A 136 15.47 2.07 14.09
N TYR A 137 14.49 1.51 13.38
CA TYR A 137 14.52 0.15 12.82
C TYR A 137 15.90 -0.31 12.30
N PHE A 138 16.50 0.42 11.37
CA PHE A 138 17.78 0.01 10.78
C PHE A 138 18.94 0.13 11.78
N CYS A 139 18.96 1.19 12.59
CA CYS A 139 19.96 1.34 13.66
C CYS A 139 19.90 0.19 14.66
N PHE A 140 18.70 -0.23 15.06
CA PHE A 140 18.52 -1.36 15.97
C PHE A 140 19.04 -2.67 15.35
N LEU A 141 18.75 -2.92 14.07
CA LEU A 141 19.25 -4.11 13.38
C LEU A 141 20.78 -4.13 13.26
N ALA A 142 21.42 -2.99 13.01
CA ALA A 142 22.89 -2.92 12.99
C ALA A 142 23.48 -3.21 14.38
N LEU A 143 22.90 -2.66 15.45
CA LEU A 143 23.31 -2.97 16.84
C LEU A 143 23.10 -4.45 17.17
N LEU A 144 21.99 -5.03 16.73
CA LEU A 144 21.71 -6.46 16.87
C LEU A 144 22.74 -7.31 16.11
N ALA A 145 23.19 -6.88 14.92
CA ALA A 145 24.23 -7.57 14.15
C ALA A 145 25.54 -7.64 14.96
N PHE A 146 25.96 -6.51 15.55
CA PHE A 146 27.14 -6.48 16.41
C PHE A 146 26.97 -7.39 17.63
N LYS A 147 25.79 -7.40 18.28
CA LYS A 147 25.53 -8.30 19.39
C LYS A 147 25.65 -9.77 18.99
N ILE A 148 25.01 -10.14 17.88
CA ILE A 148 25.02 -11.51 17.34
C ILE A 148 26.46 -11.93 17.07
N PHE A 149 27.20 -11.16 16.26
CA PHE A 149 28.54 -11.55 15.82
C PHE A 149 29.58 -11.53 16.95
N ALA A 150 29.44 -10.63 17.93
CA ALA A 150 30.27 -10.65 19.14
C ALA A 150 30.03 -11.92 19.96
N THR A 151 28.75 -12.23 20.22
CA THR A 151 28.37 -13.36 21.08
C THR A 151 28.67 -14.70 20.40
N GLU A 152 28.47 -14.75 19.09
CA GLU A 152 28.83 -15.87 18.23
C GLU A 152 30.31 -15.85 17.85
N GLN A 153 31.18 -15.01 18.44
CA GLN A 153 32.64 -15.07 18.28
C GLN A 153 33.10 -15.34 16.84
N VAL A 154 32.59 -14.57 15.88
CA VAL A 154 32.96 -14.74 14.47
C VAL A 154 34.37 -14.19 14.22
N ASP A 155 35.13 -14.85 13.35
CA ASP A 155 36.50 -14.47 13.00
C ASP A 155 36.53 -13.26 12.06
N VAL A 156 35.49 -13.11 11.24
CA VAL A 156 35.33 -12.00 10.29
C VAL A 156 33.87 -11.57 10.21
N VAL A 157 33.66 -10.27 10.18
CA VAL A 157 32.35 -9.65 9.94
C VAL A 157 32.38 -8.91 8.60
N ILE A 158 31.45 -9.26 7.72
CA ILE A 158 31.23 -8.57 6.44
C ILE A 158 29.98 -7.71 6.58
N LEU A 159 30.14 -6.40 6.50
CA LEU A 159 29.07 -5.43 6.69
C LEU A 159 28.71 -4.73 5.38
N GLU A 160 27.48 -4.93 4.91
CA GLU A 160 26.87 -4.07 3.91
C GLU A 160 26.34 -2.79 4.55
N VAL A 161 26.70 -1.64 3.99
CA VAL A 161 26.09 -0.34 4.32
C VAL A 161 24.65 -0.30 3.85
N GLY A 162 23.74 0.15 4.72
CA GLY A 162 22.32 0.32 4.40
C GLY A 162 22.06 1.46 3.42
N LEU A 163 22.32 2.69 3.84
CA LEU A 163 22.09 3.89 3.03
C LEU A 163 23.21 4.91 3.19
N GLY A 164 23.72 5.41 2.06
CA GLY A 164 24.81 6.37 2.05
C GLY A 164 26.12 5.72 2.47
N GLY A 165 26.62 6.08 3.64
CA GLY A 165 27.84 5.55 4.26
C GLY A 165 28.27 6.37 5.48
N ARG A 166 28.46 7.68 5.30
CA ARG A 166 28.97 8.60 6.32
C ARG A 166 28.22 8.53 7.66
N PHE A 167 26.90 8.57 7.62
CA PHE A 167 26.03 8.52 8.80
C PHE A 167 25.22 7.22 8.91
N ASP A 168 25.64 6.17 8.19
CA ASP A 168 24.99 4.86 8.27
C ASP A 168 25.28 4.20 9.62
N ALA A 169 24.33 3.40 10.12
CA ALA A 169 24.47 2.74 11.42
C ALA A 169 25.67 1.79 11.50
N THR A 170 26.08 1.23 10.36
CA THR A 170 27.28 0.37 10.27
C THR A 170 28.58 1.16 10.34
N ASN A 171 28.58 2.48 10.16
CA ASN A 171 29.80 3.30 10.12
C ASN A 171 30.33 3.72 11.51
N VAL A 172 29.76 3.18 12.59
CA VAL A 172 30.30 3.30 13.96
C VAL A 172 31.67 2.64 14.11
N ILE A 173 32.00 1.73 13.19
CA ILE A 173 33.29 1.07 13.12
C ILE A 173 34.38 2.10 12.88
N GLN A 174 35.39 2.11 13.77
CA GLN A 174 36.50 3.06 13.70
C GLN A 174 37.63 2.55 12.83
N LYS A 175 37.92 1.24 12.88
CA LYS A 175 39.06 0.62 12.19
C LYS A 175 38.65 -0.72 11.55
N PRO A 176 37.92 -0.71 10.42
CA PRO A 176 37.75 -1.91 9.62
C PRO A 176 39.11 -2.37 9.08
N VAL A 177 39.23 -3.65 8.74
CA VAL A 177 40.44 -4.21 8.13
C VAL A 177 40.60 -3.69 6.70
N VAL A 178 39.50 -3.61 5.97
CA VAL A 178 39.48 -3.11 4.58
C VAL A 178 38.09 -2.57 4.22
N CYS A 179 38.05 -1.51 3.41
CA CYS A 179 36.81 -0.91 2.90
C CYS A 179 36.63 -1.17 1.40
N GLY A 180 35.38 -1.35 0.96
CA GLY A 180 35.01 -1.53 -0.44
C GLY A 180 33.93 -0.56 -0.90
N ILE A 181 34.10 0.05 -2.07
CA ILE A 181 33.05 0.84 -2.74
C ILE A 181 32.69 0.15 -4.06
N SER A 182 31.55 -0.54 -4.06
CA SER A 182 30.93 -1.10 -5.28
C SER A 182 30.37 0.01 -6.19
N SER A 183 29.85 -0.37 -7.36
CA SER A 183 29.42 0.55 -8.42
C SER A 183 28.50 1.67 -7.91
N LEU A 184 28.83 2.90 -8.31
CA LEU A 184 28.11 4.11 -7.98
C LEU A 184 27.17 4.52 -9.12
N GLY A 185 26.00 5.02 -8.74
CA GLY A 185 24.95 5.43 -9.66
C GLY A 185 23.85 6.18 -8.92
N TYR A 186 22.92 6.75 -9.68
CA TYR A 186 21.82 7.52 -9.15
C TYR A 186 20.80 6.63 -8.42
N ASP A 187 20.73 6.76 -7.11
CA ASP A 187 19.70 6.13 -6.28
C ASP A 187 19.54 6.94 -4.99
N HIS A 188 18.33 6.93 -4.42
CA HIS A 188 18.00 7.66 -3.20
C HIS A 188 18.39 9.16 -3.21
N MET A 189 18.20 9.84 -4.36
CA MET A 189 18.64 11.22 -4.57
C MET A 189 18.05 12.22 -3.56
N GLU A 190 16.81 11.99 -3.12
CA GLU A 190 16.15 12.80 -2.07
C GLU A 190 16.92 12.82 -0.73
N ILE A 191 17.78 11.83 -0.48
CA ILE A 191 18.52 11.67 0.78
C ILE A 191 20.02 11.90 0.58
N LEU A 192 20.59 11.39 -0.52
CA LEU A 192 22.04 11.37 -0.74
C LEU A 192 22.55 12.54 -1.59
N GLY A 193 21.66 13.28 -2.25
CA GLY A 193 22.01 14.34 -3.20
C GLY A 193 21.60 14.02 -4.63
N TYR A 194 21.58 15.04 -5.47
CA TYR A 194 21.10 14.96 -6.86
C TYR A 194 22.26 14.77 -7.86
N THR A 195 23.51 14.76 -7.40
CA THR A 195 24.72 14.57 -8.22
C THR A 195 25.47 13.29 -7.85
N LEU A 196 26.26 12.74 -8.78
CA LEU A 196 27.09 11.57 -8.45
C LEU A 196 28.19 11.94 -7.46
N ALA A 197 28.68 13.19 -7.50
CA ALA A 197 29.64 13.72 -6.55
C ALA A 197 29.13 13.65 -5.10
N GLU A 198 27.89 14.10 -4.84
CA GLU A 198 27.28 14.03 -3.50
C GLU A 198 27.09 12.59 -3.04
N ILE A 199 26.58 11.72 -3.92
CA ILE A 199 26.39 10.30 -3.65
C ILE A 199 27.72 9.62 -3.33
N ALA A 200 28.78 9.93 -4.09
CA ALA A 200 30.13 9.42 -3.88
C ALA A 200 30.71 9.93 -2.54
N ALA A 201 30.48 11.20 -2.19
CA ALA A 201 30.96 11.79 -0.94
C ALA A 201 30.34 11.11 0.29
N GLU A 202 29.04 10.82 0.25
CA GLU A 202 28.35 10.09 1.32
C GLU A 202 28.88 8.66 1.47
N LYS A 203 29.13 7.96 0.36
CA LYS A 203 29.62 6.57 0.37
C LYS A 203 31.08 6.47 0.78
N ALA A 204 31.93 7.39 0.32
CA ALA A 204 33.32 7.52 0.76
C ALA A 204 33.44 7.89 2.25
N GLY A 205 32.33 8.22 2.92
CA GLY A 205 32.27 8.40 4.37
C GLY A 205 32.63 7.17 5.19
N ILE A 206 32.71 5.98 4.59
CA ILE A 206 33.22 4.76 5.25
C ILE A 206 34.75 4.65 5.26
N PHE A 207 35.46 5.50 4.49
CA PHE A 207 36.92 5.50 4.50
C PHE A 207 37.44 5.92 5.88
N LYS A 208 38.46 5.20 6.35
CA LYS A 208 39.10 5.43 7.65
C LYS A 208 40.60 5.57 7.45
N SER A 209 41.22 6.50 8.16
CA SER A 209 42.65 6.79 8.01
C SER A 209 43.49 5.54 8.24
N GLY A 210 44.46 5.30 7.36
CA GLY A 210 45.36 4.14 7.41
C GLY A 210 44.71 2.78 7.08
N VAL A 211 43.46 2.75 6.62
CA VAL A 211 42.78 1.53 6.16
C VAL A 211 42.81 1.47 4.64
N LEU A 212 43.17 0.31 4.07
CA LEU A 212 43.14 0.10 2.62
C LEU A 212 41.70 0.12 2.09
N ALA A 213 41.51 0.73 0.92
CA ALA A 213 40.21 0.78 0.27
C ALA A 213 40.28 0.32 -1.18
N PHE A 214 39.25 -0.38 -1.63
CA PHE A 214 39.09 -0.80 -3.01
C PHE A 214 37.80 -0.25 -3.60
N THR A 215 37.84 0.10 -4.88
CA THR A 215 36.65 0.40 -5.65
C THR A 215 36.72 -0.26 -7.02
N VAL A 216 35.62 -0.22 -7.74
CA VAL A 216 35.53 -0.64 -9.14
C VAL A 216 35.61 0.60 -10.04
N PRO A 217 35.85 0.49 -11.35
CA PRO A 217 35.69 1.61 -12.28
C PRO A 217 34.38 2.36 -12.02
N GLN A 218 34.49 3.68 -11.85
CA GLN A 218 33.37 4.59 -11.59
C GLN A 218 33.27 5.63 -12.70
N PRO A 219 32.11 6.28 -12.86
CA PRO A 219 32.03 7.53 -13.62
C PRO A 219 33.04 8.56 -13.10
N ASP A 220 33.62 9.36 -14.00
CA ASP A 220 34.70 10.31 -13.68
C ASP A 220 34.36 11.26 -12.51
N GLU A 221 33.12 11.75 -12.48
CA GLU A 221 32.60 12.62 -11.42
C GLU A 221 32.72 11.94 -10.04
N ALA A 222 32.28 10.68 -9.95
CA ALA A 222 32.32 9.91 -8.72
C ALA A 222 33.76 9.52 -8.35
N MET A 223 34.56 9.06 -9.32
CA MET A 223 35.95 8.66 -9.11
C MET A 223 36.80 9.80 -8.56
N ARG A 224 36.60 11.03 -9.07
CA ARG A 224 37.27 12.23 -8.56
C ARG A 224 37.01 12.46 -7.08
N VAL A 225 35.75 12.36 -6.65
CA VAL A 225 35.37 12.53 -5.24
C VAL A 225 35.94 11.41 -4.36
N LEU A 226 35.94 10.16 -4.84
CA LEU A 226 36.56 9.05 -4.12
C LEU A 226 38.06 9.30 -3.90
N ASN A 227 38.79 9.70 -4.95
CA ASN A 227 40.22 10.02 -4.88
C ASN A 227 40.52 11.21 -3.97
N GLU A 228 39.74 12.29 -4.07
CA GLU A 228 39.89 13.44 -3.18
C GLU A 228 39.67 13.07 -1.72
N LYS A 229 38.64 12.25 -1.45
CA LYS A 229 38.32 11.81 -0.08
C LYS A 229 39.37 10.85 0.47
N ALA A 230 39.86 9.93 -0.37
CA ALA A 230 40.93 9.02 -0.02
C ALA A 230 42.23 9.78 0.29
N SER A 231 42.60 10.76 -0.55
CA SER A 231 43.78 11.61 -0.34
C SER A 231 43.67 12.41 0.96
N LYS A 232 42.51 13.02 1.23
CA LYS A 232 42.26 13.79 2.48
C LYS A 232 42.33 12.94 3.76
N LEU A 233 42.08 11.64 3.65
CA LEU A 233 42.09 10.70 4.78
C LEU A 233 43.34 9.81 4.81
N GLU A 234 44.29 10.03 3.89
CA GLU A 234 45.48 9.18 3.72
C GLU A 234 45.13 7.69 3.55
N VAL A 235 44.10 7.44 2.75
CA VAL A 235 43.63 6.10 2.38
C VAL A 235 44.20 5.72 1.03
N ASN A 236 44.87 4.57 0.96
CA ASN A 236 45.30 3.99 -0.30
C ASN A 236 44.08 3.35 -0.98
N LEU A 237 43.50 4.09 -1.92
CA LEU A 237 42.36 3.66 -2.74
C LEU A 237 42.86 3.02 -4.04
N GLN A 238 42.47 1.77 -4.30
CA GLN A 238 42.82 1.04 -5.52
C GLN A 238 41.57 0.70 -6.34
N VAL A 239 41.69 0.83 -7.66
CA VAL A 239 40.63 0.42 -8.60
C VAL A 239 40.87 -1.02 -9.02
N VAL A 240 39.84 -1.85 -8.89
CA VAL A 240 39.88 -3.28 -9.19
C VAL A 240 39.14 -3.55 -10.49
N GLU A 241 39.75 -4.36 -11.35
CA GLU A 241 39.15 -4.78 -12.61
C GLU A 241 38.14 -5.92 -12.41
N ALA A 242 37.27 -6.11 -13.42
CA ALA A 242 36.37 -7.26 -13.43
C ALA A 242 37.18 -8.56 -13.57
N LEU A 243 36.71 -9.64 -12.92
CA LEU A 243 37.25 -10.97 -13.18
C LEU A 243 36.95 -11.40 -14.62
N ASP A 244 37.81 -12.27 -15.16
CA ASP A 244 37.55 -12.90 -16.46
C ASP A 244 36.20 -13.64 -16.43
N SER A 245 35.42 -13.40 -17.48
CA SER A 245 34.17 -14.09 -17.80
C SER A 245 34.28 -15.62 -17.78
N SER A 246 35.47 -16.19 -17.99
CA SER A 246 35.74 -17.63 -17.90
C SER A 246 35.55 -18.19 -16.49
N GLN A 247 35.66 -17.35 -15.44
CA GLN A 247 35.47 -17.76 -14.06
C GLN A 247 34.01 -18.10 -13.78
N ARG A 248 33.76 -19.29 -13.23
CA ARG A 248 32.41 -19.68 -12.80
C ARG A 248 32.06 -18.94 -11.50
N LEU A 249 30.95 -18.20 -11.52
CA LEU A 249 30.38 -17.52 -10.36
C LEU A 249 29.07 -18.19 -9.93
N GLY A 250 28.77 -18.15 -8.63
CA GLY A 250 27.50 -18.61 -8.07
C GLY A 250 26.35 -17.63 -8.33
N LEU A 251 26.66 -16.34 -8.45
CA LEU A 251 25.71 -15.30 -8.86
C LEU A 251 25.86 -15.03 -10.36
N GLN A 252 24.74 -14.97 -11.08
CA GLN A 252 24.73 -14.80 -12.54
C GLN A 252 24.64 -13.31 -12.96
N GLY A 253 25.09 -13.03 -14.18
CA GLY A 253 25.07 -11.70 -14.80
C GLY A 253 26.46 -11.07 -14.95
N GLU A 254 26.68 -10.32 -16.02
CA GLU A 254 28.02 -9.77 -16.34
C GLU A 254 28.53 -8.78 -15.28
N HIS A 255 27.63 -7.99 -14.70
CA HIS A 255 27.95 -7.08 -13.61
C HIS A 255 28.47 -7.80 -12.35
N GLN A 256 28.25 -9.11 -12.19
CA GLN A 256 28.74 -9.87 -11.05
C GLN A 256 30.24 -10.13 -11.11
N TYR A 257 30.86 -10.16 -12.29
CA TYR A 257 32.32 -10.30 -12.41
C TYR A 257 33.06 -9.11 -11.83
N LEU A 258 32.46 -7.92 -11.93
CA LEU A 258 32.97 -6.71 -11.29
C LEU A 258 32.81 -6.77 -9.76
N ASN A 259 31.65 -7.20 -9.28
CA ASN A 259 31.40 -7.38 -7.84
C ASN A 259 32.31 -8.46 -7.22
N ALA A 260 32.57 -9.53 -7.98
CA ALA A 260 33.47 -10.61 -7.61
C ALA A 260 34.92 -10.13 -7.58
N GLY A 261 35.39 -9.36 -8.57
CA GLY A 261 36.72 -8.75 -8.57
C GLY A 261 36.96 -7.92 -7.31
N LEU A 262 36.00 -7.05 -6.97
CA LEU A 262 36.06 -6.28 -5.72
C LEU A 262 36.11 -7.20 -4.49
N ALA A 263 35.31 -8.27 -4.43
CA ALA A 263 35.34 -9.22 -3.32
C ALA A 263 36.69 -9.95 -3.20
N VAL A 264 37.30 -10.34 -4.33
CA VAL A 264 38.63 -10.96 -4.36
C VAL A 264 39.68 -10.04 -3.74
N ALA A 265 39.70 -8.76 -4.14
CA ALA A 265 40.64 -7.80 -3.58
C ALA A 265 40.45 -7.60 -2.07
N LEU A 266 39.19 -7.45 -1.63
CA LEU A 266 38.86 -7.31 -0.20
C LEU A 266 39.31 -8.55 0.60
N CYS A 267 39.01 -9.76 0.13
CA CYS A 267 39.39 -11.00 0.79
C CYS A 267 40.90 -11.21 0.81
N SER A 268 41.59 -10.91 -0.30
CA SER A 268 43.05 -10.99 -0.38
C SER A 268 43.72 -10.13 0.68
N THR A 269 43.31 -8.86 0.76
CA THR A 269 43.85 -7.93 1.75
C THR A 269 43.50 -8.38 3.16
N PHE A 270 42.26 -8.79 3.39
CA PHE A 270 41.84 -9.29 4.70
C PHE A 270 42.68 -10.48 5.17
N LEU A 271 42.86 -11.50 4.33
CA LEU A 271 43.64 -12.69 4.64
C LEU A 271 45.10 -12.35 4.95
N LYS A 272 45.70 -11.45 4.16
CA LYS A 272 47.06 -10.96 4.39
C LYS A 272 47.20 -10.25 5.75
N GLU A 273 46.26 -9.36 6.08
CA GLU A 273 46.27 -8.62 7.36
C GLU A 273 46.13 -9.52 8.59
N ILE A 274 45.44 -10.66 8.45
CA ILE A 274 45.32 -11.64 9.54
C ILE A 274 46.42 -12.73 9.53
N GLY A 275 47.41 -12.61 8.63
CA GLY A 275 48.55 -13.53 8.54
C GLY A 275 48.26 -14.87 7.85
N ILE A 276 47.17 -14.98 7.08
CA ILE A 276 46.87 -16.16 6.26
C ILE A 276 47.37 -15.87 4.84
N GLU A 277 48.56 -16.35 4.52
CA GLU A 277 49.11 -16.29 3.17
C GLU A 277 48.74 -17.55 2.38
N ASP A 278 48.22 -17.35 1.17
CA ASP A 278 48.06 -18.45 0.22
C ASP A 278 49.40 -18.71 -0.47
N LYS A 279 49.91 -19.94 -0.41
CA LYS A 279 51.24 -20.32 -0.93
C LYS A 279 51.41 -20.03 -2.42
N ASN A 280 50.31 -19.84 -3.16
CA ASN A 280 50.32 -19.55 -4.59
C ASN A 280 50.38 -18.04 -4.92
N GLY A 281 50.11 -17.15 -3.96
CA GLY A 281 50.09 -15.70 -4.13
C GLY A 281 49.07 -15.21 -5.18
N LEU A 282 48.44 -14.06 -4.96
CA LEU A 282 47.70 -13.35 -6.02
C LEU A 282 48.69 -12.61 -6.95
N ASN A 283 49.73 -13.31 -7.41
CA ASN A 283 50.60 -12.81 -8.46
C ASN A 283 49.86 -12.97 -9.78
N GLN A 284 49.67 -11.87 -10.51
CA GLN A 284 48.89 -11.75 -11.74
C GLN A 284 49.18 -12.80 -12.84
N THR A 285 50.23 -13.60 -12.70
CA THR A 285 50.64 -14.67 -13.62
C THR A 285 50.06 -16.05 -13.29
N ASN A 286 49.65 -16.30 -12.05
CA ASN A 286 49.05 -17.58 -11.61
C ASN A 286 47.60 -17.28 -11.20
N GLY A 287 46.63 -17.95 -11.81
CA GLY A 287 45.20 -17.69 -11.60
C GLY A 287 44.74 -17.75 -10.14
N LEU A 288 43.45 -17.45 -9.91
CA LEU A 288 42.87 -17.37 -8.56
C LEU A 288 43.09 -18.68 -7.76
N PRO A 289 43.35 -18.59 -6.43
CA PRO A 289 43.45 -19.78 -5.59
C PRO A 289 42.18 -20.63 -5.59
N GLU A 290 42.31 -21.95 -5.36
CA GLU A 290 41.19 -22.89 -5.41
C GLU A 290 40.06 -22.52 -4.44
N LYS A 291 40.41 -22.06 -3.22
CA LYS A 291 39.43 -21.58 -2.23
C LYS A 291 38.68 -20.33 -2.69
N PHE A 292 39.33 -19.44 -3.45
CA PHE A 292 38.66 -18.30 -4.08
C PHE A 292 37.69 -18.76 -5.17
N ILE A 293 38.13 -19.67 -6.05
CA ILE A 293 37.29 -20.26 -7.11
C ILE A 293 36.06 -20.96 -6.51
N SER A 294 36.26 -21.76 -5.46
CA SER A 294 35.19 -22.43 -4.71
C SER A 294 34.25 -21.42 -4.05
N GLY A 295 34.79 -20.42 -3.35
CA GLY A 295 33.99 -19.36 -2.72
C GLY A 295 33.15 -18.58 -3.71
N LEU A 296 33.74 -18.18 -4.84
CA LEU A 296 33.05 -17.46 -5.91
C LEU A 296 31.93 -18.29 -6.55
N SER A 297 32.17 -19.58 -6.79
CA SER A 297 31.19 -20.48 -7.41
C SER A 297 30.06 -20.92 -6.46
N ASN A 298 30.32 -20.96 -5.15
CA ASN A 298 29.35 -21.35 -4.12
C ASN A 298 28.51 -20.18 -3.57
N ALA A 299 28.85 -18.94 -3.93
CA ALA A 299 28.14 -17.76 -3.43
C ALA A 299 26.66 -17.76 -3.85
N TYR A 300 25.76 -17.54 -2.90
CA TYR A 300 24.31 -17.58 -3.12
C TYR A 300 23.61 -16.41 -2.43
N LEU A 301 22.81 -15.67 -3.19
CA LEU A 301 22.02 -14.53 -2.73
C LEU A 301 20.65 -14.55 -3.38
N MET A 302 19.60 -14.59 -2.57
CA MET A 302 18.23 -14.61 -3.08
C MET A 302 17.85 -13.30 -3.77
N GLY A 303 16.94 -13.38 -4.77
CA GLY A 303 16.42 -12.22 -5.50
C GLY A 303 17.41 -11.59 -6.49
N ARG A 304 18.48 -12.31 -6.84
CA ARG A 304 19.51 -11.89 -7.81
C ARG A 304 19.69 -12.96 -8.87
N ALA A 305 19.24 -12.67 -10.10
CA ALA A 305 19.47 -13.50 -11.27
C ALA A 305 19.20 -15.01 -11.02
N MET A 306 18.08 -15.33 -10.36
CA MET A 306 17.73 -16.71 -10.01
C MET A 306 16.89 -17.36 -11.10
N VAL A 307 17.16 -18.63 -11.39
CA VAL A 307 16.34 -19.46 -12.27
C VAL A 307 15.69 -20.55 -11.43
N VAL A 308 14.37 -20.51 -11.31
CA VAL A 308 13.59 -21.38 -10.43
C VAL A 308 12.48 -22.06 -11.24
N PRO A 309 12.53 -23.39 -11.43
CA PRO A 309 11.40 -24.14 -12.00
C PRO A 309 10.16 -24.03 -11.10
N ASP A 310 8.95 -24.08 -11.67
CA ASP A 310 7.74 -24.13 -10.86
C ASP A 310 7.68 -25.40 -9.98
N SER A 311 7.05 -25.30 -8.82
CA SER A 311 6.96 -26.42 -7.87
C SER A 311 5.98 -27.50 -8.32
N GLU A 312 4.93 -27.12 -9.06
CA GLU A 312 3.91 -28.06 -9.55
C GLU A 312 4.16 -28.47 -11.00
N LEU A 313 4.69 -27.56 -11.82
CA LEU A 313 4.90 -27.74 -13.27
C LEU A 313 6.34 -27.37 -13.68
N PRO A 314 7.38 -28.07 -13.16
CA PRO A 314 8.78 -27.70 -13.37
C PRO A 314 9.25 -27.84 -14.83
N GLU A 315 8.59 -28.71 -15.62
CA GLU A 315 8.89 -28.87 -17.05
C GLU A 315 8.26 -27.77 -17.91
N GLU A 316 7.07 -27.31 -17.52
CA GLU A 316 6.25 -26.38 -18.29
C GLU A 316 6.53 -24.92 -17.94
N ILE A 317 6.92 -24.60 -16.70
CA ILE A 317 7.12 -23.22 -16.26
C ILE A 317 8.47 -23.05 -15.57
N VAL A 318 9.21 -22.02 -15.99
CA VAL A 318 10.44 -21.57 -15.35
C VAL A 318 10.34 -20.09 -15.04
N TYR A 319 10.65 -19.73 -13.80
CA TYR A 319 10.71 -18.36 -13.32
C TYR A 319 12.15 -17.85 -13.30
N TYR A 320 12.31 -16.62 -13.78
CA TYR A 320 13.56 -15.87 -13.75
C TYR A 320 13.36 -14.71 -12.79
N LEU A 321 13.94 -14.78 -11.60
CA LEU A 321 13.69 -13.82 -10.52
C LEU A 321 14.86 -12.85 -10.41
N ASP A 322 14.60 -11.55 -10.60
CA ASP A 322 15.59 -10.52 -10.36
C ASP A 322 14.97 -9.22 -9.81
N GLY A 323 15.50 -8.72 -8.70
CA GLY A 323 15.00 -7.54 -8.00
C GLY A 323 15.39 -6.18 -8.61
N ALA A 324 15.73 -6.11 -9.90
CA ALA A 324 16.02 -4.87 -10.61
C ALA A 324 14.89 -3.83 -10.45
N HIS A 325 15.28 -2.57 -10.20
CA HIS A 325 14.36 -1.46 -9.88
C HIS A 325 14.94 -0.07 -10.20
N SER A 326 16.07 0.01 -10.91
CA SER A 326 16.63 1.22 -11.54
C SER A 326 16.90 0.96 -13.03
N PRO A 327 17.00 1.99 -13.88
CA PRO A 327 17.25 1.82 -15.32
C PRO A 327 18.46 0.93 -15.64
N GLU A 328 19.57 1.12 -14.94
CA GLU A 328 20.82 0.37 -15.14
C GLU A 328 20.65 -1.10 -14.72
N SER A 329 19.96 -1.34 -13.61
CA SER A 329 19.66 -2.71 -13.17
C SER A 329 18.66 -3.42 -14.10
N MET A 330 17.73 -2.68 -14.71
CA MET A 330 16.81 -3.23 -15.71
C MET A 330 17.56 -3.69 -16.96
N GLU A 331 18.54 -2.91 -17.41
CA GLU A 331 19.38 -3.28 -18.54
C GLU A 331 20.22 -4.52 -18.24
N ALA A 332 20.85 -4.58 -17.06
CA ALA A 332 21.60 -5.75 -16.61
C ALA A 332 20.71 -7.01 -16.49
N CYS A 333 19.49 -6.85 -15.98
CA CYS A 333 18.49 -7.90 -15.88
C CYS A 333 18.07 -8.40 -17.27
N ALA A 334 17.80 -7.50 -18.22
CA ALA A 334 17.46 -7.83 -19.61
C ALA A 334 18.56 -8.64 -20.30
N ILE A 335 19.84 -8.22 -20.15
CA ILE A 335 20.99 -8.93 -20.73
C ILE A 335 21.09 -10.35 -20.14
N TRP A 336 21.02 -10.47 -18.81
CA TRP A 336 21.07 -11.77 -18.14
C TRP A 336 19.92 -12.69 -18.58
N PHE A 337 18.68 -12.20 -18.52
CA PHE A 337 17.50 -12.96 -18.92
C PHE A 337 17.62 -13.43 -20.37
N SER A 338 18.03 -12.55 -21.28
CA SER A 338 18.18 -12.88 -22.69
C SER A 338 19.23 -13.96 -22.95
N LYS A 339 20.36 -13.89 -22.23
CA LYS A 339 21.40 -14.93 -22.27
C LYS A 339 20.88 -16.28 -21.78
N GLN A 340 20.10 -16.29 -20.70
CA GLN A 340 19.48 -17.52 -20.19
C GLN A 340 18.46 -18.12 -21.17
N ILE A 341 17.68 -17.27 -21.86
CA ILE A 341 16.74 -17.75 -22.88
C ILE A 341 17.47 -18.41 -24.04
N LYS A 342 18.51 -17.77 -24.58
CA LYS A 342 19.32 -18.33 -25.68
C LYS A 342 19.96 -19.67 -25.31
N GLN A 343 20.59 -19.75 -24.14
CA GLN A 343 21.20 -20.99 -23.63
C GLN A 343 20.16 -22.11 -23.46
N ASN A 344 18.93 -21.78 -23.05
CA ASN A 344 17.86 -22.77 -22.95
C ASN A 344 17.29 -23.20 -24.31
N GLN A 345 17.24 -22.30 -25.31
CA GLN A 345 16.83 -22.64 -26.68
C GLN A 345 17.83 -23.59 -27.36
N GLU A 346 19.14 -23.38 -27.14
CA GLU A 346 20.19 -24.28 -27.66
C GLU A 346 20.09 -25.68 -27.03
N ARG A 347 19.67 -25.78 -25.76
CA ARG A 347 19.53 -27.04 -25.03
C ARG A 347 18.20 -27.77 -25.26
N ASN A 348 17.12 -27.05 -25.61
CA ASN A 348 15.77 -27.60 -25.69
C ASN A 348 15.06 -27.23 -27.00
N GLN A 349 14.55 -28.24 -27.72
CA GLN A 349 13.77 -28.07 -28.95
C GLN A 349 12.28 -27.72 -28.72
N ARG A 350 11.83 -27.55 -27.46
CA ARG A 350 10.44 -27.19 -27.14
C ARG A 350 10.21 -25.70 -27.42
N ARG A 351 9.06 -25.36 -28.01
CA ARG A 351 8.60 -23.99 -28.21
C ARG A 351 8.47 -23.30 -26.84
N SER A 352 8.99 -22.07 -26.71
CA SER A 352 8.88 -21.28 -25.48
C SER A 352 8.12 -19.98 -25.68
N GLU A 353 7.52 -19.48 -24.61
CA GLU A 353 6.83 -18.19 -24.56
C GLU A 353 7.42 -17.35 -23.41
N GLN A 354 8.00 -16.19 -23.75
CA GLN A 354 8.54 -15.27 -22.75
C GLN A 354 7.44 -14.37 -22.21
N ILE A 355 7.29 -14.36 -20.89
CA ILE A 355 6.25 -13.63 -20.17
C ILE A 355 6.91 -12.69 -19.17
N LEU A 356 6.50 -11.44 -19.14
CA LEU A 356 6.91 -10.48 -18.10
C LEU A 356 5.90 -10.53 -16.95
N LEU A 357 6.38 -10.63 -15.71
CA LEU A 357 5.62 -10.42 -14.48
C LEU A 357 6.28 -9.25 -13.73
N PHE A 358 5.60 -8.11 -13.70
CA PHE A 358 6.21 -6.84 -13.30
C PHE A 358 5.38 -6.07 -12.28
N ASN A 359 6.09 -5.45 -11.33
CA ASN A 359 5.57 -4.36 -10.53
C ASN A 359 6.72 -3.52 -9.96
N CYS A 360 6.53 -2.22 -9.82
CA CYS A 360 7.47 -1.34 -9.13
C CYS A 360 6.75 -0.50 -8.06
N MET A 361 7.48 -0.04 -7.05
CA MET A 361 6.94 0.86 -6.04
C MET A 361 6.61 2.23 -6.64
N SER A 362 5.66 2.96 -6.05
CA SER A 362 5.21 4.28 -6.54
C SER A 362 6.28 5.39 -6.46
N VAL A 363 7.37 5.16 -5.72
CA VAL A 363 8.54 6.05 -5.67
C VAL A 363 9.48 5.86 -6.87
N ARG A 364 9.23 4.87 -7.72
CA ARG A 364 9.98 4.62 -8.95
C ARG A 364 9.12 5.01 -10.14
N ASP A 365 9.76 5.53 -11.18
CA ASP A 365 9.09 5.90 -12.42
C ASP A 365 9.10 4.71 -13.40
N PRO A 366 7.96 4.04 -13.63
CA PRO A 366 7.90 2.92 -14.57
C PRO A 366 8.19 3.33 -16.02
N SER A 367 8.03 4.61 -16.37
CA SER A 367 8.35 5.13 -17.71
C SER A 367 9.84 5.15 -18.02
N LEU A 368 10.69 5.07 -17.00
CA LEU A 368 12.14 4.91 -17.16
C LEU A 368 12.57 3.44 -17.14
N LEU A 369 11.78 2.56 -16.50
CA LEU A 369 12.14 1.16 -16.27
C LEU A 369 11.69 0.24 -17.41
N LEU A 370 10.39 0.25 -17.75
CA LEU A 370 9.80 -0.67 -18.73
C LEU A 370 10.38 -0.50 -20.13
N PRO A 371 10.60 0.73 -20.66
CA PRO A 371 11.19 0.89 -21.98
C PRO A 371 12.61 0.34 -22.06
N ARG A 372 13.44 0.60 -21.03
CA ARG A 372 14.83 0.11 -20.96
C ARG A 372 14.90 -1.41 -20.92
N LEU A 373 14.03 -2.05 -20.13
CA LEU A 373 13.92 -3.50 -20.06
C LEU A 373 13.52 -4.09 -21.42
N ARG A 374 12.42 -3.59 -22.00
CA ARG A 374 11.86 -4.11 -23.26
C ARG A 374 12.83 -3.90 -24.42
N SER A 375 13.35 -2.68 -24.61
CA SER A 375 14.24 -2.36 -25.72
C SER A 375 15.49 -3.24 -25.69
N LYS A 376 16.10 -3.41 -24.50
CA LYS A 376 17.31 -4.23 -24.38
C LYS A 376 17.04 -5.72 -24.63
N CYS A 377 15.90 -6.25 -24.17
CA CYS A 377 15.51 -7.62 -24.53
C CYS A 377 15.34 -7.77 -26.04
N ILE A 378 14.68 -6.81 -26.71
CA ILE A 378 14.48 -6.82 -28.17
C ILE A 378 15.82 -6.76 -28.91
N ASP A 379 16.74 -5.88 -28.50
CA ASP A 379 18.10 -5.79 -29.07
C ASP A 379 18.86 -7.11 -28.94
N GLN A 380 18.55 -7.88 -27.89
CA GLN A 380 19.09 -9.21 -27.65
C GLN A 380 18.30 -10.33 -28.34
N GLY A 381 17.26 -10.02 -29.12
CA GLY A 381 16.44 -11.00 -29.84
C GLY A 381 15.40 -11.72 -28.97
N VAL A 382 15.04 -11.15 -27.82
CA VAL A 382 14.02 -11.69 -26.90
C VAL A 382 12.83 -10.74 -26.82
N ASP A 383 11.65 -11.25 -27.14
CA ASP A 383 10.41 -10.48 -27.17
C ASP A 383 9.37 -11.09 -26.23
N PHE A 384 8.73 -10.26 -25.40
CA PHE A 384 7.74 -10.70 -24.43
C PHE A 384 6.37 -10.84 -25.11
N LYS A 385 5.83 -12.07 -25.15
CA LYS A 385 4.51 -12.34 -25.73
C LYS A 385 3.36 -11.94 -24.82
N ARG A 386 3.59 -11.91 -23.51
CA ARG A 386 2.62 -11.47 -22.50
C ARG A 386 3.29 -10.63 -21.42
N ALA A 387 2.51 -9.73 -20.84
CA ALA A 387 2.90 -8.99 -19.64
C ALA A 387 1.82 -9.09 -18.57
N ILE A 388 2.24 -9.30 -17.32
CA ILE A 388 1.39 -9.51 -16.16
C ILE A 388 1.79 -8.47 -15.10
N PHE A 389 0.80 -7.71 -14.62
CA PHE A 389 1.00 -6.69 -13.60
C PHE A 389 0.21 -7.06 -12.34
N VAL A 390 0.90 -7.08 -11.20
CA VAL A 390 0.35 -7.47 -9.88
C VAL A 390 0.73 -6.45 -8.81
N PRO A 391 0.00 -6.36 -7.69
CA PRO A 391 0.43 -5.53 -6.57
C PRO A 391 1.59 -6.14 -5.78
N ASN A 392 2.38 -5.29 -5.11
CA ASN A 392 3.46 -5.69 -4.20
C ASN A 392 2.86 -6.07 -2.85
N VAL A 393 2.00 -7.08 -2.80
CA VAL A 393 1.51 -7.63 -1.53
C VAL A 393 2.28 -8.91 -1.28
N SER A 394 3.38 -8.81 -0.54
CA SER A 394 4.00 -10.00 0.01
C SER A 394 3.29 -10.39 1.31
N VAL A 395 2.99 -11.68 1.43
CA VAL A 395 2.36 -12.29 2.62
C VAL A 395 3.31 -12.24 3.83
N TYR A 396 4.58 -11.88 3.62
CA TYR A 396 5.67 -12.01 4.59
C TYR A 396 6.31 -10.69 5.04
N ASN A 397 5.67 -9.54 4.81
CA ASN A 397 5.95 -8.29 5.53
C ASN A 397 5.55 -8.38 7.03
N GLN A 398 5.90 -9.48 7.72
CA GLN A 398 5.53 -9.75 9.10
C GLN A 398 6.37 -8.98 10.13
N VAL A 399 7.30 -8.11 9.72
CA VAL A 399 7.84 -7.07 10.61
C VAL A 399 7.01 -5.81 10.48
N GLY A 400 5.71 -5.93 10.77
CA GLY A 400 4.74 -4.89 10.43
C GLY A 400 3.28 -5.29 10.63
N SER A 401 2.93 -6.12 11.62
CA SER A 401 1.51 -6.45 11.89
C SER A 401 0.67 -5.26 12.38
N SER A 402 1.27 -4.07 12.56
CA SER A 402 0.57 -2.83 12.98
C SER A 402 0.69 -1.66 12.00
N SER A 403 1.34 -1.85 10.85
CA SER A 403 1.03 -1.00 9.69
C SER A 403 -0.13 -1.65 8.98
N GLU A 404 -1.34 -1.10 9.17
CA GLU A 404 -2.53 -1.34 8.36
C GLU A 404 -2.11 -1.80 6.94
N VAL A 405 -2.06 -3.11 6.67
CA VAL A 405 -2.52 -3.62 5.38
C VAL A 405 -4.00 -3.31 5.46
N ALA A 406 -4.29 -2.07 5.12
CA ALA A 406 -5.64 -1.65 5.01
C ALA A 406 -6.26 -2.69 4.07
N THR A 407 -7.38 -3.28 4.48
CA THR A 407 -8.48 -3.60 3.58
C THR A 407 -9.00 -2.32 2.90
N ARG A 408 -8.09 -1.42 2.48
CA ARG A 408 -8.24 -0.68 1.25
C ARG A 408 -8.29 -1.77 0.20
N VAL A 409 -9.41 -1.84 -0.50
CA VAL A 409 -9.35 -2.13 -1.93
C VAL A 409 -8.25 -1.22 -2.46
N GLU A 410 -7.01 -1.70 -2.55
CA GLU A 410 -5.97 -0.96 -3.25
C GLU A 410 -6.52 -0.81 -4.65
N SER A 411 -6.84 0.43 -5.00
CA SER A 411 -7.23 0.78 -6.34
C SER A 411 -6.15 0.19 -7.26
N MET A 412 -6.51 -0.82 -8.06
CA MET A 412 -5.64 -1.43 -9.08
C MET A 412 -5.24 -0.41 -10.16
N SER A 413 -5.57 0.88 -9.99
CA SER A 413 -5.15 1.99 -10.84
C SER A 413 -3.64 2.03 -11.06
N TRP A 414 -2.82 1.61 -10.10
CA TRP A 414 -1.37 1.52 -10.32
C TRP A 414 -1.03 0.43 -11.35
N GLN A 415 -1.52 -0.80 -11.14
CA GLN A 415 -1.32 -1.91 -12.06
C GLN A 415 -1.91 -1.64 -13.45
N PHE A 416 -3.11 -1.04 -13.52
CA PHE A 416 -3.70 -0.57 -14.77
C PHE A 416 -2.88 0.55 -15.43
N GLY A 417 -2.23 1.41 -14.63
CA GLY A 417 -1.28 2.41 -15.14
C GLY A 417 -0.06 1.77 -15.79
N LEU A 418 0.54 0.75 -15.14
CA LEU A 418 1.64 -0.04 -15.70
C LEU A 418 1.23 -0.76 -16.98
N GLN A 419 0.02 -1.34 -17.01
CA GLN A 419 -0.55 -1.99 -18.18
C GLN A 419 -0.68 -1.02 -19.36
N ARG A 420 -1.27 0.17 -19.14
CA ARG A 420 -1.43 1.18 -20.19
C ARG A 420 -0.08 1.66 -20.74
N LEU A 421 0.90 1.85 -19.86
CA LEU A 421 2.25 2.21 -20.26
C LEU A 421 2.88 1.12 -21.14
N TRP A 422 2.77 -0.15 -20.73
CA TRP A 422 3.26 -1.29 -21.52
C TRP A 422 2.62 -1.36 -22.91
N GLU A 423 1.29 -1.25 -22.99
CA GLU A 423 0.58 -1.25 -24.27
C GLU A 423 0.90 -0.02 -25.13
N SER A 424 1.21 1.12 -24.51
CA SER A 424 1.67 2.31 -25.25
C SER A 424 3.02 2.06 -25.92
N LEU A 425 3.94 1.37 -25.25
CA LEU A 425 5.25 1.01 -25.81
C LEU A 425 5.09 0.06 -26.99
N ALA A 426 4.22 -0.95 -26.85
CA ALA A 426 3.84 -1.87 -27.94
C ALA A 426 3.34 -1.15 -29.21
N ARG A 427 2.49 -0.12 -29.02
CA ARG A 427 1.88 0.65 -30.12
C ARG A 427 2.83 1.69 -30.74
N GLY A 428 3.83 2.17 -29.99
CA GLY A 428 4.82 3.14 -30.47
C GLY A 428 5.78 2.53 -31.49
N GLU A 429 6.21 1.29 -31.28
CA GLU A 429 7.15 0.58 -32.15
C GLU A 429 6.53 0.16 -33.50
N THR A 430 5.24 -0.17 -33.52
CA THR A 430 4.51 -0.53 -34.75
C THR A 430 4.44 0.62 -35.77
N LYS A 431 4.54 1.88 -35.30
CA LYS A 431 4.62 3.06 -36.17
C LYS A 431 6.04 3.39 -36.63
N SER A 432 7.07 2.97 -35.89
CA SER A 432 8.48 3.22 -36.23
C SER A 432 9.04 2.21 -37.24
N ASN A 433 8.50 0.99 -37.29
CA ASN A 433 9.06 -0.11 -38.11
C ASN A 433 8.20 -0.54 -39.32
N SER A 434 7.21 0.24 -39.76
CA SER A 434 6.39 -0.11 -40.95
C SER A 434 6.80 0.63 -42.22
N ARG A 435 7.91 0.19 -42.83
CA ARG A 435 8.06 0.03 -44.28
C ARG A 435 8.59 -1.37 -44.59
N SER A 436 7.78 -2.38 -44.30
CA SER A 436 7.72 -3.64 -45.08
C SER A 436 6.65 -4.56 -44.50
N ASP A 437 5.87 -5.13 -45.41
CA ASP A 437 4.71 -5.95 -45.17
C ASP A 437 5.02 -7.28 -44.46
N SER A 438 4.28 -7.57 -43.39
CA SER A 438 3.63 -8.87 -43.20
C SER A 438 2.64 -8.80 -42.04
N LYS A 439 1.38 -9.16 -42.33
CA LYS A 439 0.29 -9.28 -41.36
C LYS A 439 0.55 -10.45 -40.42
N GLY A 440 1.17 -10.19 -39.27
CA GLY A 440 1.14 -11.06 -38.10
C GLY A 440 0.22 -10.48 -37.02
N ASN A 441 -0.90 -11.14 -36.74
CA ASN A 441 -1.83 -10.86 -35.63
C ASN A 441 -1.16 -11.17 -34.26
N GLY A 442 -0.16 -10.39 -33.86
CA GLY A 442 0.37 -10.39 -32.50
C GLY A 442 -0.32 -9.31 -31.68
N GLU A 443 -1.51 -9.58 -31.14
CA GLU A 443 -2.03 -8.73 -30.06
C GLU A 443 -1.13 -8.90 -28.84
N ASP A 444 -0.41 -7.85 -28.43
CA ASP A 444 0.33 -7.82 -27.17
C ASP A 444 -0.65 -8.01 -26.01
N LYS A 445 -0.69 -9.22 -25.44
CA LYS A 445 -1.63 -9.59 -24.37
C LYS A 445 -1.06 -9.18 -23.02
N SER A 446 -1.61 -8.10 -22.46
CA SER A 446 -1.30 -7.62 -21.11
C SER A 446 -2.43 -7.99 -20.12
N PHE A 447 -2.09 -8.32 -18.87
CA PHE A 447 -3.04 -8.75 -17.84
C PHE A 447 -2.75 -8.07 -16.50
N VAL A 448 -3.80 -7.83 -15.71
CA VAL A 448 -3.71 -7.31 -14.35
C VAL A 448 -4.39 -8.30 -13.41
N PHE A 449 -3.69 -8.70 -12.34
CA PHE A 449 -4.27 -9.53 -11.28
C PHE A 449 -4.23 -8.80 -9.94
N SER A 450 -5.22 -9.09 -9.09
CA SER A 450 -5.33 -8.48 -7.77
C SER A 450 -4.34 -9.02 -6.75
N SER A 451 -3.66 -10.13 -7.05
CA SER A 451 -2.62 -10.71 -6.22
C SER A 451 -1.69 -11.58 -7.05
N LEU A 452 -0.48 -11.76 -6.55
CA LEU A 452 0.53 -12.62 -7.14
C LEU A 452 0.14 -14.12 -7.17
N PRO A 453 -0.48 -14.71 -6.12
CA PRO A 453 -0.99 -16.09 -6.20
C PRO A 453 -1.97 -16.31 -7.36
N LEU A 454 -2.90 -15.38 -7.59
CA LEU A 454 -3.84 -15.48 -8.71
C LEU A 454 -3.15 -15.45 -10.08
N ALA A 455 -2.09 -14.66 -10.23
CA ALA A 455 -1.29 -14.65 -11.44
C ALA A 455 -0.53 -15.97 -11.66
N ILE A 456 -0.01 -16.58 -10.58
CA ILE A 456 0.68 -17.87 -10.62
C ILE A 456 -0.32 -18.99 -10.97
N ASP A 457 -1.50 -19.02 -10.34
CA ASP A 457 -2.55 -20.00 -10.65
C ASP A 457 -2.98 -19.89 -12.12
N TRP A 458 -3.16 -18.67 -12.61
CA TRP A 458 -3.45 -18.43 -14.02
C TRP A 458 -2.34 -18.93 -14.96
N LEU A 459 -1.06 -18.72 -14.61
CA LEU A 459 0.07 -19.24 -15.38
C LEU A 459 0.06 -20.76 -15.43
N ARG A 460 -0.17 -21.43 -14.30
CA ARG A 460 -0.27 -22.89 -14.19
C ARG A 460 -1.41 -23.46 -15.00
N ASP A 461 -2.59 -22.84 -14.94
CA ASP A 461 -3.75 -23.29 -15.71
C ASP A 461 -3.53 -23.12 -17.23
N ASN A 462 -2.89 -22.04 -17.66
CA ASN A 462 -2.55 -21.82 -19.07
C ASN A 462 -1.46 -22.80 -19.56
N ALA A 463 -0.47 -23.09 -18.72
CA ALA A 463 0.58 -24.06 -19.04
C ALA A 463 0.01 -25.49 -19.18
N ARG A 464 -0.90 -25.90 -18.27
CA ARG A 464 -1.61 -27.19 -18.35
C ARG A 464 -2.40 -27.35 -19.65
N GLN A 465 -2.99 -26.26 -20.15
CA GLN A 465 -3.72 -26.24 -21.42
C GLN A 465 -2.77 -26.23 -22.63
N SER A 466 -1.58 -25.65 -22.49
CA SER A 466 -0.60 -25.45 -23.55
C SER A 466 0.56 -26.46 -23.46
N LYS A 467 0.26 -27.77 -23.44
CA LYS A 467 1.24 -28.86 -23.19
C LYS A 467 2.48 -28.87 -24.12
N GLN A 468 2.48 -28.10 -25.21
CA GLN A 468 3.58 -28.00 -26.17
C GLN A 468 4.43 -26.72 -26.03
N VAL A 469 4.08 -25.80 -25.13
CA VAL A 469 4.76 -24.50 -24.97
C VAL A 469 5.26 -24.34 -23.54
N ARG A 470 6.56 -24.08 -23.39
CA ARG A 470 7.20 -23.81 -22.10
C ARG A 470 7.12 -22.32 -21.76
N PHE A 471 6.57 -21.97 -20.60
CA PHE A 471 6.49 -20.59 -20.14
C PHE A 471 7.79 -20.19 -19.43
N GLN A 472 8.37 -19.08 -19.88
CA GLN A 472 9.59 -18.50 -19.32
C GLN A 472 9.24 -17.12 -18.76
N VAL A 473 9.04 -17.06 -17.44
CA VAL A 473 8.43 -15.91 -16.76
C VAL A 473 9.52 -15.08 -16.07
N LEU A 474 9.79 -13.87 -16.56
CA LEU A 474 10.66 -12.91 -15.89
C LEU A 474 9.89 -12.16 -14.81
N VAL A 475 10.30 -12.30 -13.55
CA VAL A 475 9.73 -11.61 -12.39
C VAL A 475 10.70 -10.50 -11.96
N THR A 476 10.31 -9.24 -12.15
CA THR A 476 11.18 -8.08 -11.86
C THR A 476 10.41 -6.78 -11.58
N GLY A 477 11.11 -5.67 -11.33
CA GLY A 477 10.51 -4.35 -11.03
C GLY A 477 10.58 -3.94 -9.56
N SER A 478 10.68 -4.93 -8.68
CA SER A 478 10.78 -4.72 -7.24
C SER A 478 11.42 -5.94 -6.60
N LEU A 479 12.29 -5.68 -5.64
CA LEU A 479 12.84 -6.73 -4.79
C LEU A 479 11.72 -7.49 -4.05
N HIS A 480 10.66 -6.79 -3.66
CA HIS A 480 9.49 -7.38 -3.01
C HIS A 480 8.67 -8.32 -3.89
N LEU A 481 8.78 -8.19 -5.21
CA LEU A 481 8.07 -9.08 -6.12
C LEU A 481 8.80 -10.41 -6.28
N THR A 482 10.13 -10.41 -6.14
CA THR A 482 10.95 -11.64 -6.15
C THR A 482 10.79 -12.51 -4.91
N GLU A 483 10.04 -12.02 -3.90
CA GLU A 483 9.65 -12.76 -2.69
C GLU A 483 8.63 -13.88 -2.97
N ALA A 484 8.05 -13.90 -4.16
CA ALA A 484 7.15 -14.95 -4.61
C ALA A 484 7.84 -16.31 -4.52
N ARG A 485 7.39 -17.20 -3.61
CA ARG A 485 7.76 -18.64 -3.60
C ARG A 485 7.18 -19.35 -4.84
N VAL A 486 7.54 -18.89 -6.03
CA VAL A 486 7.29 -19.63 -7.25
C VAL A 486 8.34 -20.72 -7.33
N GLY A 487 8.05 -21.87 -6.71
CA GLY A 487 8.83 -23.09 -6.92
C GLY A 487 9.67 -23.64 -5.77
N VAL A 488 9.79 -22.99 -4.61
CA VAL A 488 10.61 -23.51 -3.52
C VAL A 488 9.78 -24.41 -2.59
N SER A 489 9.85 -25.73 -2.82
CA SER A 489 9.48 -26.73 -1.82
C SER A 489 10.56 -26.79 -0.74
N SER A 490 10.34 -26.12 0.39
CA SER A 490 11.01 -26.48 1.64
C SER A 490 10.02 -27.32 2.43
N GLY A 491 10.22 -28.64 2.44
CA GLY A 491 9.38 -29.56 3.18
C GLY A 491 9.34 -29.20 4.65
N HIS A 492 8.21 -28.68 5.11
CA HIS A 492 7.64 -28.81 6.44
C HIS A 492 6.13 -28.72 6.24
N GLY A 493 5.51 -29.87 5.99
CA GLY A 493 4.06 -29.98 5.94
C GLY A 493 3.49 -29.73 7.33
N VAL A 494 2.75 -28.64 7.49
CA VAL A 494 1.75 -28.55 8.55
C VAL A 494 0.45 -28.13 7.90
N ALA A 495 -0.48 -29.08 7.88
CA ALA A 495 -1.85 -28.88 7.49
C ALA A 495 -2.47 -27.78 8.37
N SER A 496 -2.87 -26.68 7.73
CA SER A 496 -3.63 -25.61 8.36
C SER A 496 -5.09 -26.06 8.53
N SER A 497 -5.37 -26.65 9.68
CA SER A 497 -6.75 -26.90 10.14
C SER A 497 -6.85 -26.55 11.63
N SER A 498 -6.52 -25.32 12.02
CA SER A 498 -6.82 -24.74 13.35
C SER A 498 -6.52 -23.23 13.40
N HIS A 499 -7.32 -22.40 12.73
CA HIS A 499 -7.41 -20.98 13.06
C HIS A 499 -8.83 -20.47 12.71
N ARG A 500 -9.79 -20.71 13.61
CA ARG A 500 -11.13 -20.11 13.52
C ARG A 500 -11.66 -19.51 14.81
N LEU A 501 -10.89 -19.47 15.89
CA LEU A 501 -11.39 -18.95 17.17
C LEU A 501 -10.31 -18.07 17.80
N THR A 502 -10.24 -16.80 17.36
CA THR A 502 -9.67 -15.63 18.09
C THR A 502 -9.47 -14.38 17.20
N GLN A 503 -9.58 -14.50 15.87
CA GLN A 503 -9.42 -13.36 14.94
C GLN A 503 -10.69 -12.50 14.76
N ASP A 504 -11.86 -13.02 15.15
CA ASP A 504 -13.14 -12.28 15.05
C ASP A 504 -13.25 -11.14 16.09
N GLN A 505 -12.73 -11.29 17.31
CA GLN A 505 -12.98 -10.29 18.36
C GLN A 505 -12.22 -8.96 18.19
N ARG A 506 -11.03 -8.94 17.57
CA ARG A 506 -10.26 -7.70 17.33
C ARG A 506 -10.66 -6.97 16.03
N SER A 507 -11.03 -7.72 14.99
CA SER A 507 -11.53 -7.15 13.72
C SER A 507 -12.88 -6.43 13.91
N HIS A 508 -13.71 -6.93 14.83
CA HIS A 508 -14.96 -6.27 15.21
C HIS A 508 -14.76 -4.94 15.93
N ILE A 509 -13.71 -4.76 16.75
CA ILE A 509 -13.48 -3.53 17.52
C ILE A 509 -12.98 -2.38 16.63
N GLU A 510 -12.08 -2.64 15.68
CA GLU A 510 -11.61 -1.62 14.74
C GLU A 510 -12.66 -1.27 13.68
N SER A 511 -13.38 -2.27 13.16
CA SER A 511 -14.50 -2.05 12.24
C SER A 511 -15.63 -1.28 12.93
N ALA A 512 -15.92 -1.59 14.19
CA ALA A 512 -16.87 -0.83 15.01
C ALA A 512 -16.39 0.60 15.24
N SER A 513 -15.11 0.83 15.53
CA SER A 513 -14.55 2.18 15.72
C SER A 513 -14.66 3.05 14.46
N GLN A 514 -14.41 2.49 13.28
CA GLN A 514 -14.56 3.22 12.01
C GLN A 514 -16.03 3.48 11.64
N LEU A 515 -16.91 2.50 11.90
CA LEU A 515 -18.37 2.67 11.74
C LEU A 515 -18.92 3.71 12.72
N LEU A 516 -18.45 3.71 13.98
CA LEU A 516 -18.80 4.70 14.99
C LEU A 516 -18.29 6.08 14.59
N ALA A 517 -17.06 6.21 14.08
CA ALA A 517 -16.53 7.48 13.58
C ALA A 517 -17.35 8.03 12.41
N GLY A 518 -17.72 7.19 11.43
CA GLY A 518 -18.60 7.59 10.31
C GLY A 518 -20.04 7.91 10.76
N GLY A 519 -20.54 7.17 11.74
CA GLY A 519 -21.84 7.39 12.38
C GLY A 519 -21.90 8.73 13.09
N LEU A 520 -20.92 9.01 13.97
CA LEU A 520 -20.79 10.24 14.75
C LEU A 520 -20.50 11.45 13.85
N ALA A 521 -19.58 11.32 12.90
CA ALA A 521 -19.20 12.42 12.01
C ALA A 521 -20.38 12.94 11.20
N GLY A 522 -21.19 12.04 10.63
CA GLY A 522 -22.37 12.52 9.94
C GLY A 522 -23.53 12.89 10.87
N ALA A 523 -23.63 12.37 12.10
CA ALA A 523 -24.61 12.85 13.08
C ALA A 523 -24.31 14.32 13.45
N PHE A 524 -23.02 14.63 13.64
CA PHE A 524 -22.51 15.97 13.87
C PHE A 524 -22.79 16.89 12.67
N SER A 525 -22.43 16.47 11.45
CA SER A 525 -22.73 17.21 10.21
C SER A 525 -24.24 17.49 10.03
N LYS A 526 -25.11 16.50 10.30
CA LYS A 526 -26.57 16.69 10.24
C LYS A 526 -27.09 17.65 11.31
N THR A 527 -26.45 17.71 12.47
CA THR A 527 -26.79 18.68 13.54
C THR A 527 -26.38 20.10 13.15
N CYS A 528 -25.19 20.28 12.57
CA CYS A 528 -24.75 21.58 12.04
C CYS A 528 -25.64 22.08 10.90
N THR A 529 -26.15 21.16 10.08
CA THR A 529 -27.02 21.47 8.92
C THR A 529 -28.53 21.34 9.22
N ALA A 530 -28.91 21.10 10.48
CA ALA A 530 -30.30 20.95 10.91
C ALA A 530 -31.15 22.23 10.69
N PRO A 531 -30.65 23.46 10.93
CA PRO A 531 -31.41 24.68 10.65
C PRO A 531 -31.86 24.79 9.19
N LEU A 532 -30.98 24.46 8.25
CA LEU A 532 -31.26 24.45 6.81
C LEU A 532 -32.21 23.31 6.42
N SER A 533 -32.07 22.15 7.08
CA SER A 533 -32.99 21.02 6.91
C SER A 533 -34.42 21.40 7.33
N ARG A 534 -34.57 22.13 8.44
CA ARG A 534 -35.88 22.60 8.92
C ARG A 534 -36.48 23.63 7.96
N LEU A 535 -35.69 24.62 7.52
CA LEU A 535 -36.12 25.59 6.52
C LEU A 535 -36.61 24.89 5.24
N THR A 536 -35.88 23.87 4.76
CA THR A 536 -36.29 23.08 3.59
C THR A 536 -37.69 22.49 3.78
N ILE A 537 -37.96 21.85 4.92
CA ILE A 537 -39.27 21.25 5.24
C ILE A 537 -40.37 22.33 5.28
N LEU A 538 -40.13 23.46 5.93
CA LEU A 538 -41.13 24.54 6.01
C LEU A 538 -41.47 25.11 4.62
N PHE A 539 -40.45 25.36 3.78
CA PHE A 539 -40.65 25.81 2.40
C PHE A 539 -41.42 24.79 1.55
N GLN A 540 -41.15 23.49 1.72
CA GLN A 540 -41.86 22.42 1.01
C GLN A 540 -43.36 22.35 1.37
N VAL A 541 -43.72 22.82 2.58
CA VAL A 541 -45.06 22.74 3.18
C VAL A 541 -45.88 24.02 3.01
N GLN A 542 -45.24 25.18 2.81
CA GLN A 542 -45.93 26.46 2.61
C GLN A 542 -47.03 26.39 1.52
N GLY A 543 -46.81 25.64 0.44
CA GLY A 543 -47.79 25.42 -0.63
C GLY A 543 -49.06 24.65 -0.22
N MET A 544 -49.09 24.05 0.97
CA MET A 544 -50.26 23.34 1.51
C MET A 544 -51.25 24.25 2.24
N HIS A 545 -50.85 25.49 2.59
CA HIS A 545 -51.58 26.32 3.57
C HIS A 545 -51.93 27.74 3.09
N THR A 546 -51.42 28.22 1.96
CA THR A 546 -51.59 29.65 1.56
C THR A 546 -52.25 29.85 0.20
N ASN A 547 -53.12 30.87 0.12
CA ASN A 547 -53.69 31.39 -1.13
C ASN A 547 -52.59 31.94 -2.06
N ALA A 548 -52.86 31.90 -3.37
CA ALA A 548 -51.88 32.08 -4.44
C ALA A 548 -51.04 33.38 -4.39
N GLU A 549 -51.48 34.42 -3.68
CA GLU A 549 -50.80 35.72 -3.60
C GLU A 549 -49.59 35.76 -2.65
N ALA A 550 -49.57 34.95 -1.58
CA ALA A 550 -48.43 34.87 -0.65
C ALA A 550 -47.21 34.10 -1.23
N LEU A 551 -47.37 33.47 -2.41
CA LEU A 551 -46.39 32.58 -3.02
C LEU A 551 -45.29 33.31 -3.82
N ARG A 552 -45.32 34.65 -3.89
CA ARG A 552 -44.62 35.39 -4.96
C ARG A 552 -43.14 35.66 -4.71
N LYS A 553 -42.62 35.61 -3.46
CA LYS A 553 -41.16 35.68 -3.16
C LYS A 553 -40.77 34.98 -1.85
N PRO A 554 -40.37 33.69 -1.88
CA PRO A 554 -39.82 33.02 -0.70
C PRO A 554 -38.42 33.54 -0.38
N SER A 555 -38.27 34.34 0.70
CA SER A 555 -36.96 34.77 1.20
C SER A 555 -36.55 33.90 2.40
N ILE A 556 -35.38 33.24 2.29
CA ILE A 556 -34.81 32.40 3.36
C ILE A 556 -34.58 33.24 4.63
N LEU A 557 -34.11 34.48 4.47
CA LEU A 557 -33.82 35.39 5.59
C LEU A 557 -35.10 35.81 6.32
N HIS A 558 -36.18 36.03 5.58
CA HIS A 558 -37.48 36.37 6.18
C HIS A 558 -38.03 35.19 6.99
N GLU A 559 -38.01 33.98 6.44
CA GLU A 559 -38.46 32.78 7.15
C GLU A 559 -37.57 32.43 8.36
N ALA A 560 -36.25 32.62 8.24
CA ALA A 560 -35.33 32.45 9.36
C ALA A 560 -35.57 33.50 10.47
N SER A 561 -35.81 34.77 10.09
CA SER A 561 -36.17 35.82 11.04
C SER A 561 -37.50 35.53 11.73
N ARG A 562 -38.49 34.99 10.99
CA ARG A 562 -39.78 34.55 11.55
C ARG A 562 -39.58 33.49 12.63
N ILE A 563 -38.80 32.44 12.34
CA ILE A 563 -38.48 31.38 13.31
C ILE A 563 -37.81 31.96 14.56
N LEU A 564 -36.83 32.86 14.39
CA LEU A 564 -36.09 33.44 15.50
C LEU A 564 -36.99 34.30 16.40
N ASN A 565 -37.85 35.13 15.79
CA ASN A 565 -38.70 36.07 16.50
C ASN A 565 -39.95 35.41 17.12
N GLU A 566 -40.54 34.42 16.43
CA GLU A 566 -41.81 33.79 16.87
C GLU A 566 -41.60 32.53 17.72
N GLU A 567 -40.56 31.74 17.45
CA GLU A 567 -40.35 30.42 18.08
C GLU A 567 -39.04 30.33 18.89
N GLY A 568 -38.15 31.31 18.75
CA GLY A 568 -36.85 31.36 19.42
C GLY A 568 -35.74 30.54 18.74
N LEU A 569 -34.49 30.77 19.17
CA LEU A 569 -33.28 30.21 18.55
C LEU A 569 -33.24 28.66 18.57
N LYS A 570 -33.74 28.02 19.62
CA LYS A 570 -33.76 26.54 19.73
C LYS A 570 -34.69 25.89 18.71
N ALA A 571 -35.65 26.64 18.16
CA ALA A 571 -36.62 26.10 17.22
C ALA A 571 -35.99 25.62 15.90
N PHE A 572 -34.83 26.16 15.50
CA PHE A 572 -34.10 25.70 14.31
C PHE A 572 -33.71 24.22 14.34
N TRP A 573 -33.59 23.62 15.54
CA TRP A 573 -33.24 22.21 15.73
C TRP A 573 -34.44 21.31 16.07
N LYS A 574 -35.69 21.76 15.88
CA LYS A 574 -36.87 20.91 16.02
C LYS A 574 -36.74 19.68 15.10
N GLY A 575 -36.89 18.48 15.69
CA GLY A 575 -36.71 17.20 14.99
C GLY A 575 -35.26 16.71 14.86
N ASN A 576 -34.25 17.48 15.30
CA ASN A 576 -32.85 17.04 15.25
C ASN A 576 -32.58 15.82 16.14
N LEU A 577 -33.18 15.76 17.33
CA LEU A 577 -33.05 14.60 18.22
C LEU A 577 -33.50 13.30 17.53
N VAL A 578 -34.61 13.36 16.79
CA VAL A 578 -35.13 12.21 16.02
C VAL A 578 -34.21 11.89 14.84
N THR A 579 -33.60 12.91 14.24
CA THR A 579 -32.61 12.73 13.16
C THR A 579 -31.40 11.92 13.62
N ILE A 580 -30.91 12.21 14.84
CA ILE A 580 -29.80 11.47 15.44
C ILE A 580 -30.25 10.07 15.85
N ALA A 581 -31.40 9.95 16.52
CA ALA A 581 -31.95 8.67 16.97
C ALA A 581 -32.27 7.71 15.81
N HIS A 582 -32.68 8.21 14.64
CA HIS A 582 -32.91 7.42 13.42
C HIS A 582 -31.62 6.82 12.83
N ARG A 583 -30.49 7.52 12.97
CA ARG A 583 -29.26 7.22 12.22
C ARG A 583 -28.62 5.88 12.61
N LEU A 584 -28.61 5.58 13.90
CA LEU A 584 -28.06 4.32 14.42
C LEU A 584 -28.86 3.11 13.90
N PRO A 585 -30.19 3.02 14.09
CA PRO A 585 -31.01 1.96 13.50
C PRO A 585 -30.84 1.83 11.99
N TYR A 586 -30.82 2.95 11.26
CA TYR A 586 -30.71 2.92 9.80
C TYR A 586 -29.38 2.30 9.35
N SER A 587 -28.27 2.70 9.98
CA SER A 587 -26.94 2.18 9.63
C SER A 587 -26.81 0.69 9.97
N SER A 588 -27.34 0.28 11.13
CA SER A 588 -27.34 -1.13 11.57
C SER A 588 -28.13 -2.03 10.62
N VAL A 589 -29.36 -1.64 10.26
CA VAL A 589 -30.21 -2.41 9.33
C VAL A 589 -29.59 -2.43 7.93
N ASN A 590 -29.04 -1.29 7.46
CA ASN A 590 -28.40 -1.22 6.14
C ASN A 590 -27.20 -2.17 6.05
N PHE A 591 -26.33 -2.19 7.06
CA PHE A 591 -25.16 -3.06 7.07
C PHE A 591 -25.56 -4.55 7.13
N TYR A 592 -26.49 -4.89 8.02
CA TYR A 592 -27.03 -6.24 8.13
C TYR A 592 -27.66 -6.72 6.81
N ALA A 593 -28.52 -5.90 6.21
CA ALA A 593 -29.20 -6.22 4.96
C ALA A 593 -28.22 -6.31 3.78
N TYR A 594 -27.21 -5.45 3.73
CA TYR A 594 -26.18 -5.48 2.69
C TYR A 594 -25.43 -6.82 2.66
N GLU A 595 -24.99 -7.31 3.83
CA GLU A 595 -24.31 -8.61 3.90
C GLU A 595 -25.20 -9.78 3.44
N HIS A 596 -26.50 -9.74 3.78
CA HIS A 596 -27.45 -10.76 3.35
C HIS A 596 -27.75 -10.71 1.85
N TYR A 597 -28.01 -9.51 1.30
CA TYR A 597 -28.25 -9.36 -0.13
C TYR A 597 -27.02 -9.65 -0.97
N LYS A 598 -25.83 -9.29 -0.49
CA LYS A 598 -24.57 -9.63 -1.15
C LYS A 598 -24.40 -11.15 -1.26
N LYS A 599 -24.55 -11.89 -0.15
CA LYS A 599 -24.49 -13.37 -0.15
C LYS A 599 -25.55 -13.99 -1.04
N PHE A 600 -26.79 -13.50 -0.98
CA PHE A 600 -27.90 -13.98 -1.80
C PHE A 600 -27.65 -13.74 -3.30
N MET A 601 -27.16 -12.56 -3.70
CA MET A 601 -26.87 -12.25 -5.10
C MET A 601 -25.74 -13.10 -5.65
N TYR A 602 -24.71 -13.39 -4.86
CA TYR A 602 -23.64 -14.32 -5.27
C TYR A 602 -24.15 -15.77 -5.43
N MET A 603 -25.08 -16.20 -4.57
CA MET A 603 -25.73 -17.51 -4.66
C MET A 603 -26.65 -17.62 -5.88
N VAL A 604 -27.50 -16.62 -6.15
CA VAL A 604 -28.47 -16.61 -7.26
C VAL A 604 -27.81 -16.47 -8.62
N THR A 605 -26.69 -15.76 -8.72
CA THR A 605 -25.95 -15.62 -9.98
C THR A 605 -25.12 -16.86 -10.34
N GLY A 606 -25.08 -17.89 -9.49
CA GLY A 606 -24.33 -19.13 -9.73
C GLY A 606 -22.82 -18.92 -9.82
N MET A 607 -22.31 -17.79 -9.33
CA MET A 607 -20.91 -17.37 -9.44
C MET A 607 -20.12 -17.73 -8.16
N GLU A 608 -20.23 -18.96 -7.68
CA GLU A 608 -19.36 -19.44 -6.59
C GLU A 608 -17.90 -19.63 -7.03
N ASN A 609 -17.61 -19.52 -8.34
CA ASN A 609 -16.26 -19.55 -8.89
C ASN A 609 -15.81 -18.18 -9.41
N HIS A 610 -14.57 -17.81 -9.07
CA HIS A 610 -13.83 -16.56 -9.32
C HIS A 610 -13.68 -16.09 -10.80
N LYS A 611 -14.75 -16.12 -11.61
CA LYS A 611 -14.79 -15.65 -13.02
C LYS A 611 -15.94 -14.66 -13.26
N ALA A 612 -16.11 -13.68 -12.37
CA ALA A 612 -17.05 -12.59 -12.61
C ALA A 612 -16.37 -11.45 -13.36
N SER A 613 -16.93 -11.08 -14.52
CA SER A 613 -16.56 -9.85 -15.25
C SER A 613 -16.62 -8.65 -14.30
N ILE A 614 -15.70 -7.70 -14.42
CA ILE A 614 -15.63 -6.49 -13.57
C ILE A 614 -16.98 -5.76 -13.52
N SER A 615 -17.75 -5.78 -14.62
CA SER A 615 -19.09 -5.18 -14.66
C SER A 615 -20.13 -5.93 -13.83
N SER A 616 -20.07 -7.27 -13.76
CA SER A 616 -21.04 -8.06 -12.98
C SER A 616 -20.78 -7.92 -11.48
N ASN A 617 -19.51 -7.79 -11.06
CA ASN A 617 -19.15 -7.58 -9.66
C ASN A 617 -19.58 -6.18 -9.17
N VAL A 618 -19.32 -5.14 -9.96
CA VAL A 618 -19.83 -3.77 -9.66
C VAL A 618 -21.36 -3.74 -9.62
N PHE A 619 -22.03 -4.45 -10.53
CA PHE A 619 -23.48 -4.56 -10.55
C PHE A 619 -24.04 -5.26 -9.30
N VAL A 620 -23.44 -6.36 -8.86
CA VAL A 620 -23.84 -7.07 -7.64
C VAL A 620 -23.72 -6.16 -6.41
N HIS A 621 -22.61 -5.45 -6.25
CA HIS A 621 -22.44 -4.51 -5.14
C HIS A 621 -23.41 -3.33 -5.20
N PHE A 622 -23.70 -2.81 -6.39
CA PHE A 622 -24.68 -1.74 -6.59
C PHE A 622 -26.10 -2.18 -6.23
N VAL A 623 -26.55 -3.34 -6.71
CA VAL A 623 -27.88 -3.90 -6.43
C VAL A 623 -28.01 -4.28 -4.95
N ALA A 624 -27.02 -4.95 -4.37
CA ALA A 624 -27.02 -5.31 -2.95
C ALA A 624 -27.05 -4.05 -2.06
N GLY A 625 -26.29 -3.01 -2.41
CA GLY A 625 -26.32 -1.72 -1.73
C GLY A 625 -27.68 -1.01 -1.85
N GLY A 626 -28.29 -1.02 -3.03
CA GLY A 626 -29.61 -0.44 -3.27
C GLY A 626 -30.73 -1.15 -2.49
N LEU A 627 -30.76 -2.48 -2.50
CA LEU A 627 -31.72 -3.29 -1.75
C LEU A 627 -31.53 -3.12 -0.24
N ALA A 628 -30.29 -3.08 0.24
CA ALA A 628 -30.00 -2.79 1.64
C ALA A 628 -30.53 -1.41 2.08
N GLY A 629 -30.32 -0.40 1.24
CA GLY A 629 -30.82 0.96 1.49
C GLY A 629 -32.34 1.03 1.54
N ILE A 630 -33.04 0.28 0.67
CA ILE A 630 -34.51 0.15 0.65
C ILE A 630 -35.01 -0.52 1.94
N THR A 631 -34.38 -1.61 2.35
CA THR A 631 -34.75 -2.35 3.56
C THR A 631 -34.52 -1.52 4.81
N ALA A 632 -33.38 -0.82 4.90
CA ALA A 632 -33.10 0.11 5.99
C ALA A 632 -34.10 1.27 6.03
N ALA A 633 -34.38 1.89 4.87
CA ALA A 633 -35.34 2.99 4.78
C ALA A 633 -36.76 2.57 5.17
N SER A 634 -37.15 1.33 4.85
CA SER A 634 -38.45 0.77 5.23
C SER A 634 -38.52 0.49 6.73
N ALA A 635 -37.50 -0.17 7.29
CA ALA A 635 -37.46 -0.54 8.71
C ALA A 635 -37.45 0.69 9.64
N THR A 636 -36.77 1.78 9.24
CA THR A 636 -36.67 3.00 10.06
C THR A 636 -37.64 4.10 9.66
N TYR A 637 -38.54 3.84 8.70
CA TYR A 637 -39.48 4.81 8.17
C TYR A 637 -40.35 5.50 9.24
N PRO A 638 -40.85 4.82 10.29
CA PRO A 638 -41.64 5.47 11.33
C PRO A 638 -40.91 6.63 12.01
N LEU A 639 -39.59 6.51 12.23
CA LEU A 639 -38.78 7.58 12.82
C LEU A 639 -38.56 8.74 11.84
N ASP A 640 -38.47 8.47 10.54
CA ASP A 640 -38.39 9.53 9.52
C ASP A 640 -39.71 10.32 9.40
N LEU A 641 -40.86 9.64 9.51
CA LEU A 641 -42.16 10.30 9.59
C LEU A 641 -42.27 11.20 10.83
N VAL A 642 -41.93 10.66 12.00
CA VAL A 642 -41.94 11.40 13.28
C VAL A 642 -41.03 12.63 13.21
N ARG A 643 -39.82 12.49 12.65
CA ARG A 643 -38.89 13.59 12.42
C ARG A 643 -39.55 14.71 11.61
N THR A 644 -40.20 14.36 10.52
CA THR A 644 -40.80 15.33 9.58
C THR A 644 -41.95 16.09 10.25
N ARG A 645 -42.82 15.38 10.98
CA ARG A 645 -43.94 15.99 11.72
C ARG A 645 -43.47 16.91 12.85
N LEU A 646 -42.45 16.49 13.60
CA LEU A 646 -41.86 17.31 14.67
C LEU A 646 -41.10 18.53 14.15
N ALA A 647 -40.52 18.47 12.95
CA ALA A 647 -39.81 19.60 12.35
C ALA A 647 -40.74 20.65 11.73
N ALA A 648 -41.91 20.23 11.24
CA ALA A 648 -42.89 21.07 10.57
C ALA A 648 -43.82 21.85 11.54
N GLN A 649 -43.93 21.44 12.80
CA GLN A 649 -44.75 22.17 13.79
C GLN A 649 -44.15 23.54 14.15
N THR A 650 -45.02 24.56 14.13
CA THR A 650 -44.71 25.96 14.41
C THR A 650 -44.98 26.29 15.88
N ASN A 651 -45.73 27.35 16.19
CA ASN A 651 -46.06 27.74 17.57
C ASN A 651 -47.11 26.84 18.24
N VAL A 652 -47.91 26.12 17.45
CA VAL A 652 -48.89 25.16 18.00
C VAL A 652 -48.21 23.82 18.21
N ILE A 653 -48.01 23.44 19.48
CA ILE A 653 -47.38 22.17 19.86
C ILE A 653 -48.44 21.07 19.83
N TYR A 654 -48.40 20.25 18.78
CA TYR A 654 -49.24 19.05 18.67
C TYR A 654 -48.49 17.79 19.12
N TYR A 655 -47.15 17.81 19.08
CA TYR A 655 -46.31 16.67 19.41
C TYR A 655 -45.18 17.07 20.37
N THR A 656 -45.12 16.42 21.54
CA THR A 656 -44.15 16.74 22.60
C THR A 656 -42.85 15.94 22.51
N GLY A 657 -42.84 14.81 21.80
CA GLY A 657 -41.65 13.95 21.69
C GLY A 657 -41.86 12.73 20.79
N ILE A 658 -40.82 11.89 20.64
CA ILE A 658 -40.84 10.72 19.74
C ILE A 658 -41.98 9.76 20.09
N TRP A 659 -42.04 9.32 21.36
CA TRP A 659 -43.05 8.37 21.84
C TRP A 659 -44.47 8.92 21.76
N HIS A 660 -44.67 10.19 22.12
CA HIS A 660 -45.96 10.85 22.00
C HIS A 660 -46.41 10.90 20.53
N THR A 661 -45.50 11.24 19.61
CA THR A 661 -45.79 11.30 18.18
C THR A 661 -46.14 9.93 17.62
N LEU A 662 -45.36 8.89 17.93
CA LEU A 662 -45.64 7.51 17.49
C LEU A 662 -47.02 7.05 17.98
N ARG A 663 -47.30 7.21 19.28
CA ARG A 663 -48.58 6.83 19.89
C ARG A 663 -49.76 7.58 19.27
N THR A 664 -49.61 8.89 19.05
CA THR A 664 -50.66 9.72 18.45
C THR A 664 -50.94 9.28 17.01
N ILE A 665 -49.92 9.03 16.19
CA ILE A 665 -50.11 8.54 14.81
C ILE A 665 -50.80 7.17 14.81
N THR A 666 -50.37 6.24 15.66
CA THR A 666 -50.99 4.90 15.71
C THR A 666 -52.42 4.93 16.20
N THR A 667 -52.78 5.89 17.06
CA THR A 667 -54.13 6.04 17.60
C THR A 667 -55.05 6.74 16.59
N ASP A 668 -54.56 7.79 15.94
CA ASP A 668 -55.38 8.64 15.07
C ASP A 668 -55.45 8.15 13.62
N GLU A 669 -54.40 7.50 13.12
CA GLU A 669 -54.25 7.11 11.71
C GLU A 669 -54.02 5.59 11.51
N GLY A 670 -53.92 4.83 12.61
CA GLY A 670 -53.59 3.41 12.61
C GLY A 670 -52.12 3.12 12.31
N ILE A 671 -51.75 1.84 12.39
CA ILE A 671 -50.34 1.40 12.23
C ILE A 671 -49.77 1.66 10.84
N LEU A 672 -50.62 1.60 9.80
CA LEU A 672 -50.23 1.92 8.42
C LEU A 672 -49.99 3.43 8.22
N GLY A 673 -50.53 4.28 9.10
CA GLY A 673 -50.25 5.71 9.13
C GLY A 673 -48.76 6.02 9.31
N LEU A 674 -48.03 5.16 10.03
CA LEU A 674 -46.58 5.27 10.23
C LEU A 674 -45.76 5.15 8.94
N TYR A 675 -46.35 4.64 7.85
CA TYR A 675 -45.69 4.40 6.57
C TYR A 675 -46.15 5.33 5.44
N LYS A 676 -46.87 6.41 5.77
CA LYS A 676 -47.31 7.44 4.80
C LYS A 676 -46.12 8.10 4.10
N GLY A 677 -46.02 7.91 2.79
CA GLY A 677 -44.92 8.42 1.95
C GLY A 677 -43.76 7.43 1.74
N LEU A 678 -43.86 6.19 2.24
CA LEU A 678 -42.81 5.19 2.01
C LEU A 678 -42.62 4.91 0.53
N GLY A 679 -43.70 4.71 -0.24
CA GLY A 679 -43.61 4.44 -1.68
C GLY A 679 -42.86 5.53 -2.46
N THR A 680 -43.02 6.80 -2.09
CA THR A 680 -42.29 7.91 -2.74
C THR A 680 -40.82 7.94 -2.35
N THR A 681 -40.50 7.48 -1.14
CA THR A 681 -39.12 7.30 -0.66
C THR A 681 -38.42 6.19 -1.44
N LEU A 682 -39.06 5.03 -1.58
CA LEU A 682 -38.47 3.87 -2.26
C LEU A 682 -38.16 4.16 -3.74
N VAL A 683 -39.07 4.84 -4.44
CA VAL A 683 -38.85 5.24 -5.83
C VAL A 683 -37.69 6.25 -5.97
N GLY A 684 -37.45 7.08 -4.97
CA GLY A 684 -36.39 8.09 -5.00
C GLY A 684 -34.98 7.57 -4.71
N VAL A 685 -34.84 6.47 -3.96
CA VAL A 685 -33.52 5.94 -3.50
C VAL A 685 -32.63 5.55 -4.69
N GLY A 686 -33.15 4.77 -5.64
CA GLY A 686 -32.39 4.28 -6.80
C GLY A 686 -31.84 5.42 -7.68
N PRO A 687 -32.68 6.33 -8.19
CA PRO A 687 -32.24 7.47 -8.99
C PRO A 687 -31.25 8.37 -8.25
N SER A 688 -31.46 8.60 -6.95
CA SER A 688 -30.56 9.42 -6.13
C SER A 688 -29.13 8.88 -6.12
N ILE A 689 -28.98 7.56 -5.87
CA ILE A 689 -27.68 6.88 -5.82
C ILE A 689 -27.04 6.86 -7.22
N ALA A 690 -27.80 6.48 -8.25
CA ALA A 690 -27.29 6.38 -9.62
C ALA A 690 -26.74 7.71 -10.14
N ILE A 691 -27.49 8.80 -9.94
CA ILE A 691 -27.09 10.14 -10.41
C ILE A 691 -25.89 10.64 -9.60
N SER A 692 -25.90 10.49 -8.28
CA SER A 692 -24.79 10.92 -7.43
C SER A 692 -23.49 10.21 -7.81
N PHE A 693 -23.55 8.90 -8.03
CA PHE A 693 -22.36 8.11 -8.42
C PHE A 693 -21.86 8.49 -9.83
N SER A 694 -22.77 8.53 -10.81
CA SER A 694 -22.41 8.85 -12.20
C SER A 694 -21.79 10.24 -12.34
N VAL A 695 -22.37 11.25 -11.67
CA VAL A 695 -21.86 12.62 -11.71
C VAL A 695 -20.53 12.72 -10.96
N TYR A 696 -20.40 12.06 -9.81
CA TYR A 696 -19.15 12.04 -9.06
C TYR A 696 -18.00 11.44 -9.88
N GLU A 697 -18.20 10.26 -10.47
CA GLU A 697 -17.21 9.57 -11.31
C GLU A 697 -16.80 10.42 -12.52
N SER A 698 -17.79 10.98 -13.23
CA SER A 698 -17.54 11.79 -14.43
C SER A 698 -16.76 13.06 -14.10
N LEU A 699 -17.15 13.79 -13.05
CA LEU A 699 -16.45 15.00 -12.62
C LEU A 699 -15.06 14.70 -12.09
N ARG A 700 -14.89 13.63 -11.31
CA ARG A 700 -13.60 13.24 -10.75
C ARG A 700 -12.62 12.80 -11.84
N SER A 701 -13.11 12.07 -12.85
CA SER A 701 -12.31 11.64 -14.00
C SER A 701 -11.84 12.85 -14.82
N TYR A 702 -12.75 13.77 -15.15
CA TYR A 702 -12.46 14.99 -15.91
C TYR A 702 -11.52 15.96 -15.15
N TRP A 703 -11.71 16.12 -13.83
CA TRP A 703 -10.84 17.00 -13.03
C TRP A 703 -9.40 16.46 -13.00
N ARG A 704 -9.24 15.15 -12.82
CA ARG A 704 -7.93 14.49 -12.77
C ARG A 704 -7.19 14.51 -14.11
N SER A 705 -7.90 14.45 -15.23
CA SER A 705 -7.28 14.56 -16.56
C SER A 705 -6.77 15.98 -16.86
N THR A 706 -7.39 17.00 -16.28
CA THR A 706 -7.10 18.41 -16.59
C THR A 706 -6.15 19.06 -15.57
N ARG A 707 -6.19 18.62 -14.30
CA ARG A 707 -5.37 19.16 -13.19
C ARG A 707 -4.86 18.03 -12.28
N PRO A 708 -3.75 17.35 -12.63
CA PRO A 708 -3.25 16.19 -11.90
C PRO A 708 -2.55 16.51 -10.55
N HIS A 709 -2.14 17.77 -10.32
CA HIS A 709 -1.41 18.20 -9.12
C HIS A 709 -2.29 18.70 -7.97
N ASP A 710 -3.62 18.79 -8.16
CA ASP A 710 -4.55 19.26 -7.13
C ASP A 710 -4.73 18.21 -6.01
N SER A 711 -4.93 18.68 -4.77
CA SER A 711 -5.12 17.81 -3.60
C SER A 711 -6.30 16.83 -3.80
N PRO A 712 -6.09 15.50 -3.65
CA PRO A 712 -7.16 14.51 -3.79
C PRO A 712 -8.36 14.72 -2.86
N VAL A 713 -8.12 15.36 -1.71
CA VAL A 713 -9.15 15.71 -0.72
C VAL A 713 -10.05 16.82 -1.26
N MET A 714 -9.45 17.87 -1.82
CA MET A 714 -10.17 18.99 -2.43
C MET A 714 -11.01 18.52 -3.62
N VAL A 715 -10.44 17.67 -4.48
CA VAL A 715 -11.16 17.10 -5.63
C VAL A 715 -12.36 16.26 -5.17
N SER A 716 -12.18 15.43 -4.13
CA SER A 716 -13.27 14.59 -3.61
C SER A 716 -14.38 15.41 -2.97
N LEU A 717 -14.04 16.50 -2.27
CA LEU A 717 -15.01 17.42 -1.67
C LEU A 717 -15.79 18.20 -2.74
N ALA A 718 -15.10 18.72 -3.76
CA ALA A 718 -15.73 19.43 -4.88
C ALA A 718 -16.65 18.52 -5.69
N CYS A 719 -16.15 17.35 -6.10
CA CYS A 719 -16.94 16.37 -6.86
C CYS A 719 -18.12 15.83 -6.04
N GLY A 720 -17.93 15.56 -4.75
CA GLY A 720 -18.99 15.09 -3.85
C GLY A 720 -20.08 16.15 -3.60
N SER A 721 -19.70 17.42 -3.53
CA SER A 721 -20.65 18.53 -3.40
C SER A 721 -21.47 18.72 -4.68
N LEU A 722 -20.81 18.70 -5.84
CA LEU A 722 -21.47 18.84 -7.15
C LEU A 722 -22.38 17.65 -7.47
N SER A 723 -21.96 16.42 -7.17
CA SER A 723 -22.78 15.23 -7.38
C SER A 723 -23.99 15.19 -6.43
N GLY A 724 -23.81 15.64 -5.18
CA GLY A 724 -24.89 15.82 -4.22
C GLY A 724 -25.94 16.82 -4.73
N ILE A 725 -25.50 17.98 -5.26
CA ILE A 725 -26.41 18.98 -5.86
C ILE A 725 -27.16 18.39 -7.05
N ALA A 726 -26.48 17.71 -7.97
CA ALA A 726 -27.10 17.10 -9.14
C ALA A 726 -28.18 16.05 -8.76
N SER A 727 -27.85 15.18 -7.81
CA SER A 727 -28.78 14.17 -7.29
C SER A 727 -29.97 14.78 -6.56
N SER A 728 -29.73 15.77 -5.68
CA SER A 728 -30.79 16.51 -5.00
C SER A 728 -31.71 17.21 -5.99
N THR A 729 -31.18 17.81 -7.06
CA THR A 729 -31.98 18.47 -8.11
C THR A 729 -32.90 17.49 -8.82
N ALA A 730 -32.37 16.34 -9.24
CA ALA A 730 -33.15 15.35 -9.97
C ALA A 730 -34.24 14.70 -9.11
N THR A 731 -33.98 14.51 -7.82
CA THR A 731 -34.89 13.82 -6.90
C THR A 731 -35.77 14.75 -6.07
N PHE A 732 -35.57 16.06 -6.15
CA PHE A 732 -36.31 17.06 -5.37
C PHE A 732 -37.84 16.97 -5.53
N PRO A 733 -38.40 16.77 -6.75
CA PRO A 733 -39.85 16.62 -6.90
C PRO A 733 -40.43 15.42 -6.12
N LEU A 734 -39.67 14.33 -6.02
CA LEU A 734 -40.07 13.15 -5.25
C LEU A 734 -39.98 13.40 -3.73
N ASP A 735 -38.95 14.13 -3.29
CA ASP A 735 -38.80 14.53 -1.89
C ASP A 735 -39.91 15.50 -1.47
N LEU A 736 -40.28 16.47 -2.32
CA LEU A 736 -41.41 17.37 -2.07
C LEU A 736 -42.71 16.58 -1.85
N VAL A 737 -43.02 15.64 -2.74
CA VAL A 737 -44.24 14.82 -2.61
C VAL A 737 -44.19 13.96 -1.35
N ARG A 738 -43.05 13.33 -1.06
CA ARG A 738 -42.84 12.56 0.18
C ARG A 738 -43.20 13.40 1.41
N ARG A 739 -42.62 14.60 1.51
CA ARG A 739 -42.76 15.49 2.68
C ARG A 739 -44.20 15.97 2.87
N ARG A 740 -44.88 16.31 1.77
CA ARG A 740 -46.30 16.68 1.82
C ARG A 740 -47.19 15.51 2.28
N LYS A 741 -46.95 14.30 1.77
CA LYS A 741 -47.67 13.08 2.18
C LYS A 741 -47.41 12.70 3.64
N GLN A 742 -46.19 12.90 4.14
CA GLN A 742 -45.82 12.66 5.54
C GLN A 742 -46.56 13.60 6.52
N LEU A 743 -46.97 14.77 6.04
CA LEU A 743 -47.62 15.81 6.85
C LEU A 743 -49.15 15.87 6.67
N GLU A 744 -49.72 14.97 5.85
CA GLU A 744 -51.17 14.86 5.73
C GLU A 744 -51.80 14.26 6.99
N GLY A 745 -52.97 14.79 7.37
CA GLY A 745 -53.74 14.31 8.52
C GLY A 745 -53.34 14.89 9.87
N ILE A 746 -52.31 15.75 9.93
CA ILE A 746 -51.89 16.41 11.18
C ILE A 746 -53.04 17.22 11.77
N GLY A 747 -53.37 16.98 13.04
CA GLY A 747 -54.38 17.72 13.79
C GLY A 747 -55.81 17.51 13.30
N GLY A 748 -56.14 16.34 12.73
CA GLY A 748 -57.49 16.00 12.24
C GLY A 748 -57.88 16.67 10.92
N ARG A 749 -56.91 17.25 10.20
CA ARG A 749 -57.16 17.93 8.90
C ARG A 749 -57.52 16.94 7.79
N ALA A 750 -58.45 17.35 6.92
CA ALA A 750 -58.91 16.53 5.81
C ALA A 750 -57.77 16.10 4.87
N LEU A 751 -57.84 14.86 4.36
CA LEU A 751 -56.87 14.32 3.42
C LEU A 751 -56.91 15.11 2.11
N VAL A 752 -55.82 15.80 1.79
CA VAL A 752 -55.71 16.64 0.60
C VAL A 752 -55.43 15.77 -0.63
N TYR A 753 -54.55 14.77 -0.53
CA TYR A 753 -54.09 13.92 -1.62
C TYR A 753 -54.63 12.48 -1.48
N LYS A 754 -55.79 12.19 -2.08
CA LYS A 754 -56.38 10.83 -2.12
C LYS A 754 -55.74 9.89 -3.17
N THR A 755 -54.76 10.37 -3.95
CA THR A 755 -54.18 9.68 -5.10
C THR A 755 -52.73 9.22 -4.87
N GLY A 756 -52.23 8.30 -5.70
CA GLY A 756 -50.83 7.87 -5.72
C GLY A 756 -49.83 8.98 -6.10
N LEU A 757 -48.53 8.66 -6.14
CA LEU A 757 -47.41 9.59 -6.43
C LEU A 757 -47.69 10.51 -7.64
N LEU A 758 -48.08 9.93 -8.77
CA LEU A 758 -48.35 10.67 -10.01
C LEU A 758 -49.54 11.63 -9.89
N GLY A 759 -50.57 11.26 -9.12
CA GLY A 759 -51.71 12.14 -8.88
C GLY A 759 -51.36 13.33 -7.99
N THR A 760 -50.49 13.13 -6.99
CA THR A 760 -49.97 14.23 -6.17
C THR A 760 -49.08 15.17 -7.00
N LEU A 761 -48.19 14.64 -7.84
CA LEU A 761 -47.37 15.45 -8.76
C LEU A 761 -48.24 16.29 -9.70
N LYS A 762 -49.23 15.67 -10.34
CA LYS A 762 -50.16 16.36 -11.25
C LYS A 762 -50.90 17.49 -10.55
N ARG A 763 -51.36 17.27 -9.31
CA ARG A 763 -52.06 18.30 -8.53
C ARG A 763 -51.16 19.47 -8.17
N ILE A 764 -49.91 19.24 -7.77
CA ILE A 764 -48.96 20.32 -7.44
C ILE A 764 -48.69 21.17 -8.68
N VAL A 765 -48.49 20.55 -9.85
CA VAL A 765 -48.28 21.29 -11.11
C VAL A 765 -49.52 22.11 -11.48
N GLN A 766 -50.72 21.58 -11.24
CA GLN A 766 -51.98 22.30 -11.52
C GLN A 766 -52.24 23.46 -10.54
N THR A 767 -51.87 23.33 -9.26
CA THR A 767 -52.16 24.36 -8.24
C THR A 767 -51.04 25.38 -8.06
N GLU A 768 -49.78 25.00 -8.24
CA GLU A 768 -48.60 25.82 -7.94
C GLU A 768 -47.66 26.01 -9.15
N GLY A 769 -47.96 25.39 -10.28
CA GLY A 769 -47.11 25.40 -11.47
C GLY A 769 -45.88 24.48 -11.36
N ALA A 770 -45.16 24.31 -12.48
CA ALA A 770 -43.97 23.45 -12.53
C ALA A 770 -42.83 23.90 -11.60
N ARG A 771 -42.72 25.21 -11.33
CA ARG A 771 -41.75 25.75 -10.36
C ARG A 771 -42.07 25.37 -8.91
N GLY A 772 -43.34 25.06 -8.61
CA GLY A 772 -43.77 24.58 -7.29
C GLY A 772 -43.10 23.25 -6.89
N LEU A 773 -42.75 22.41 -7.87
CA LEU A 773 -42.05 21.13 -7.63
C LEU A 773 -40.66 21.29 -7.01
N TYR A 774 -40.07 22.48 -7.09
CA TYR A 774 -38.72 22.80 -6.61
C TYR A 774 -38.70 23.73 -5.39
N ARG A 775 -39.85 23.91 -4.72
CA ARG A 775 -39.93 24.81 -3.56
C ARG A 775 -39.17 24.23 -2.37
N GLY A 776 -38.14 24.95 -1.92
CA GLY A 776 -37.21 24.54 -0.86
C GLY A 776 -35.84 24.08 -1.34
N ILE A 777 -35.57 24.10 -2.66
CA ILE A 777 -34.28 23.63 -3.20
C ILE A 777 -33.09 24.52 -2.84
N LEU A 778 -33.29 25.83 -2.62
CA LEU A 778 -32.20 26.72 -2.23
C LEU A 778 -31.65 26.38 -0.83
N PRO A 779 -32.48 26.27 0.24
CA PRO A 779 -32.05 25.71 1.51
C PRO A 779 -31.40 24.33 1.38
N GLU A 780 -31.86 23.48 0.46
CA GLU A 780 -31.28 22.17 0.19
C GLU A 780 -29.83 22.28 -0.32
N TYR A 781 -29.54 23.17 -1.28
CA TYR A 781 -28.18 23.36 -1.77
C TYR A 781 -27.23 23.92 -0.70
N TYR A 782 -27.68 24.92 0.06
CA TYR A 782 -26.92 25.46 1.18
C TYR A 782 -26.68 24.43 2.28
N LYS A 783 -27.50 23.37 2.36
CA LYS A 783 -27.33 22.26 3.29
C LYS A 783 -26.30 21.24 2.79
N VAL A 784 -26.30 20.93 1.49
CA VAL A 784 -25.49 19.85 0.90
C VAL A 784 -23.99 20.15 0.99
N VAL A 785 -23.55 21.34 0.57
CA VAL A 785 -22.10 21.66 0.48
C VAL A 785 -21.42 21.71 1.86
N PRO A 786 -21.93 22.44 2.87
CA PRO A 786 -21.33 22.43 4.21
C PRO A 786 -21.48 21.07 4.87
N GLY A 787 -22.56 20.33 4.58
CA GLY A 787 -22.79 19.00 5.11
C GLY A 787 -21.70 18.00 4.73
N VAL A 788 -21.28 17.99 3.45
CA VAL A 788 -20.20 17.12 2.96
C VAL A 788 -18.86 17.51 3.61
N GLY A 789 -18.53 18.81 3.65
CA GLY A 789 -17.29 19.30 4.25
C GLY A 789 -17.17 18.99 5.74
N ILE A 790 -18.20 19.29 6.53
CA ILE A 790 -18.22 19.04 7.98
C ILE A 790 -18.14 17.53 8.26
N CYS A 791 -18.89 16.71 7.53
CA CYS A 791 -18.87 15.26 7.74
C CYS A 791 -17.46 14.69 7.50
N PHE A 792 -16.77 15.17 6.47
CA PHE A 792 -15.42 14.73 6.15
C PHE A 792 -14.42 15.18 7.21
N MET A 793 -14.42 16.47 7.59
CA MET A 793 -13.52 16.99 8.62
C MET A 793 -13.72 16.28 9.96
N THR A 794 -14.97 16.12 10.41
CA THR A 794 -15.27 15.44 11.67
C THR A 794 -14.89 13.96 11.63
N TYR A 795 -15.05 13.29 10.48
CA TYR A 795 -14.61 11.90 10.32
C TYR A 795 -13.10 11.76 10.50
N GLU A 796 -12.31 12.63 9.85
CA GLU A 796 -10.86 12.64 10.00
C GLU A 796 -10.41 12.95 11.44
N THR A 797 -11.04 13.94 12.09
CA THR A 797 -10.74 14.26 13.50
C THR A 797 -11.08 13.10 14.44
N LEU A 798 -12.26 12.48 14.29
CA LEU A 798 -12.68 11.34 15.11
C LEU A 798 -11.80 10.11 14.87
N LYS A 799 -11.36 9.89 13.63
CA LYS A 799 -10.44 8.81 13.30
C LYS A 799 -9.09 8.99 13.99
N LEU A 800 -8.55 10.21 14.02
CA LEU A 800 -7.33 10.54 14.76
C LEU A 800 -7.52 10.35 16.28
N TYR A 801 -8.66 10.76 16.81
CA TYR A 801 -8.98 10.61 18.23
C TYR A 801 -9.15 9.15 18.67
N PHE A 802 -9.88 8.33 17.91
CA PHE A 802 -10.02 6.90 18.22
C PHE A 802 -8.70 6.13 18.05
N LYS A 803 -7.82 6.59 17.16
CA LYS A 803 -6.46 6.06 17.04
C LYS A 803 -5.60 6.37 18.27
N ASP A 804 -5.75 7.57 18.84
CA ASP A 804 -5.08 7.95 20.10
C ASP A 804 -5.67 7.19 21.31
N LEU A 805 -6.99 6.99 21.36
CA LEU A 805 -7.66 6.24 22.43
C LEU A 805 -7.30 4.75 22.39
N SER A 806 -7.21 4.14 21.19
CA SER A 806 -6.75 2.77 20.99
C SER A 806 -5.25 2.57 21.29
N SER A 807 -4.47 3.65 21.40
CA SER A 807 -3.05 3.59 21.79
C SER A 807 -2.83 3.70 23.30
N LYS A 808 -3.87 4.08 24.05
CA LYS A 808 -3.86 4.26 25.52
C LYS A 808 -4.54 3.10 26.27
N LEU A 809 -5.33 2.29 25.57
CA LEU A 809 -5.92 1.02 26.01
C LEU A 809 -5.07 -0.13 25.47
#